data_AF-A0A7V6GLJ2-F1
#
_entry.id   AF-A0A7V6GLJ2-F1
#
_cell.length_a   1.000
_cell.length_b   1.000
_cell.length_c   1.000
_cell.angle_alpha   90.00
_cell.angle_beta   90.00
_cell.angle_gamma   90.00
#
_symmetry.space_group_name_H-M   'P 1'
#
loop_
_entity.id
_entity.type
_entity.pdbx_description
1 polymer ?
#
loop_
_entity_poly.entity_id
_entity_poly.type
_entity_poly.pdbx_seq_one_letter_code
_entity_poly.pdbx_strand_id
1 'polypeptide(L)'
;MSENNSKSNPERLLNLNVPDLSKEEALRFSEQLREELNRHNYYYYIKDNPVITDDQYDKLLKNLFDLEKKYPEAITSDSPTQRIGAPLEGGFPTVTHSEKMLSLQDSFTYEELKDFLERVYRDLGLKEEEVEFVCELKIDGLAVSLFYENGYLRRGATRGDGISGEDITSNIKTIKAIPLRLFKDSRYGIPPVLEVRGEAYLSKDEFVRINEERDEQGIFTFANPRNAAAGSLRQIDPKIAAKRNLNIFIYAMASNDYLDISEHFEVLHYLKSIGFKISENIKKATGFEQIKEFCQYWQDKRKDLPYETDGIVIKVNMFKYQKMLGNTSRNPRWAIAFKFPPEQKITRVKDIKVSIGRTGALTPVAVLEPVVIAGSTVSNATLHNEDEIKKKDVRIGDFVLVHKAGDIIPEIIKPLVEKRNGSEKEFEMPLKCPVCGSDTLRPEGEAVRRCTSLACPAIQYEAIVHFASKAGMDIEGLGPAIVDKLLQKGLIKDAADVYYLKYEDIYGLDNFKEKSTNNLLNSINKSKSKPLSRLLFAMGIRFVGSHIADVLAENYNNLDKLMNAGFEELSGIFEIGPRIAWSVVTFFRQAQNRLVIEKLANAGVNFKSRQKILEINENFKGKIFVLTGKLNSFSRQDAKAIIEKSGGKVTSSVSGSTDYVLVGKDPGSKLDEAIRLNVRQISEDDFKNMINGQT
;
A
#
# COMPACT_ATOMS: atom_id res chain seq x y z
N MET A 1 -24.31 38.76 -48.00
CA MET A 1 -23.78 39.29 -46.72
C MET A 1 -24.02 38.24 -45.65
N SER A 2 -23.18 37.21 -45.57
CA SER A 2 -23.36 36.11 -44.62
C SER A 2 -22.17 35.15 -44.69
N GLU A 3 -21.03 35.58 -44.16
CA GLU A 3 -19.86 34.73 -43.89
C GLU A 3 -18.87 35.53 -43.02
N ASN A 4 -19.09 35.56 -41.70
CA ASN A 4 -18.09 35.93 -40.67
C ASN A 4 -18.69 35.90 -39.26
N ASN A 5 -19.02 34.72 -38.71
CA ASN A 5 -19.56 34.65 -37.36
C ASN A 5 -19.11 33.43 -36.53
N SER A 6 -17.85 32.98 -36.66
CA SER A 6 -17.35 31.84 -35.86
C SER A 6 -15.88 31.91 -35.42
N LYS A 7 -15.28 33.10 -35.29
CA LYS A 7 -14.06 33.25 -34.47
C LYS A 7 -14.47 33.86 -33.13
N SER A 8 -14.22 33.17 -32.02
CA SER A 8 -14.34 33.76 -30.69
C SER A 8 -13.55 35.08 -30.71
N ASN A 9 -14.21 36.21 -30.43
CA ASN A 9 -13.49 37.47 -30.21
C ASN A 9 -13.19 37.52 -28.70
N PRO A 10 -11.94 37.30 -28.25
CA PRO A 10 -11.60 37.23 -26.83
C PRO A 10 -11.97 38.53 -26.09
N GLU A 11 -11.91 39.67 -26.77
CA GLU A 11 -12.31 40.97 -26.20
C GLU A 11 -13.81 41.05 -25.92
N ARG A 12 -14.64 40.36 -26.72
CA ARG A 12 -16.09 40.31 -26.50
C ARG A 12 -16.45 39.46 -25.30
N LEU A 13 -15.70 38.38 -25.04
CA LEU A 13 -15.91 37.50 -23.87
C LEU A 13 -15.44 38.17 -22.57
N LEU A 14 -14.39 38.99 -22.63
CA LEU A 14 -13.91 39.77 -21.49
C LEU A 14 -14.92 40.85 -21.04
N ASN A 15 -15.66 41.43 -21.99
CA ASN A 15 -16.60 42.54 -21.75
C ASN A 15 -18.08 42.10 -21.85
N LEU A 16 -18.40 40.85 -21.49
CA LEU A 16 -19.77 40.34 -21.53
C LEU A 16 -20.70 41.08 -20.55
N ASN A 17 -21.81 41.62 -21.05
CA ASN A 17 -22.88 42.18 -20.23
C ASN A 17 -23.94 41.10 -19.91
N VAL A 18 -23.73 40.34 -18.84
CA VAL A 18 -24.59 39.22 -18.40
C VAL A 18 -26.09 39.57 -18.22
N PRO A 19 -26.48 40.77 -17.75
CA PRO A 19 -27.88 41.18 -17.60
C PRO A 19 -28.73 41.15 -18.88
N ASP A 20 -28.15 41.42 -20.05
CA ASP A 20 -28.93 41.69 -21.29
C ASP A 20 -29.02 40.50 -22.25
N LEU A 21 -28.52 39.32 -21.86
CA LEU A 21 -28.44 38.16 -22.76
C LEU A 21 -29.74 37.33 -22.75
N SER A 22 -30.16 36.85 -23.92
CA SER A 22 -31.17 35.80 -24.02
C SER A 22 -30.62 34.46 -23.50
N LYS A 23 -31.52 33.52 -23.16
CA LYS A 23 -31.15 32.17 -22.71
C LYS A 23 -30.25 31.43 -23.71
N GLU A 24 -30.57 31.49 -25.00
CA GLU A 24 -29.78 30.85 -26.05
C GLU A 24 -28.39 31.47 -26.19
N GLU A 25 -28.30 32.80 -26.09
CA GLU A 25 -27.01 33.49 -26.10
C GLU A 25 -26.18 33.17 -24.87
N ALA A 26 -26.79 33.08 -23.68
CA ALA A 26 -26.11 32.73 -22.44
C ALA A 26 -25.53 31.31 -22.51
N LEU A 27 -26.26 30.33 -23.04
CA LEU A 27 -25.75 28.98 -23.27
C LEU A 27 -24.57 28.98 -24.25
N ARG A 28 -24.69 29.70 -25.36
CA ARG A 28 -23.61 29.82 -26.37
C ARG A 28 -22.36 30.50 -25.81
N PHE A 29 -22.51 31.60 -25.07
CA PHE A 29 -21.38 32.31 -24.46
C PHE A 29 -20.74 31.52 -23.33
N SER A 30 -21.54 30.75 -22.56
CA SER A 30 -21.01 29.85 -21.53
C SER A 30 -20.11 28.78 -22.15
N GLU A 31 -20.50 28.21 -23.29
CA GLU A 31 -19.66 27.24 -24.03
C GLU A 31 -18.36 27.88 -24.53
N GLN A 32 -18.44 29.07 -25.14
CA GLN A 32 -17.25 29.80 -25.60
C GLN A 32 -16.29 30.16 -24.45
N LEU A 33 -16.83 30.59 -23.30
CA LEU A 33 -16.04 30.87 -22.11
C LEU A 33 -15.36 29.62 -21.56
N ARG A 34 -16.04 28.47 -21.55
CA ARG A 34 -15.43 27.19 -21.15
C ARG A 34 -14.30 26.78 -22.06
N GLU A 35 -14.50 26.87 -23.38
CA GLU A 35 -13.46 26.56 -24.37
C GLU A 35 -12.22 27.45 -24.17
N GLU A 36 -12.43 28.76 -24.02
CA GLU A 36 -11.34 29.72 -23.80
C GLU A 36 -10.63 29.50 -22.45
N LEU A 37 -11.36 29.32 -21.35
CA LEU A 37 -10.77 29.05 -20.04
C LEU A 37 -9.98 27.73 -20.03
N ASN A 38 -10.50 26.68 -20.67
CA ASN A 38 -9.78 25.40 -20.80
C ASN A 38 -8.52 25.55 -21.66
N ARG A 39 -8.59 26.32 -22.75
CA ARG A 39 -7.43 26.66 -23.58
C ARG A 39 -6.37 27.43 -22.78
N HIS A 40 -6.76 28.44 -22.01
CA HIS A 40 -5.83 29.21 -21.19
C HIS A 40 -5.23 28.38 -20.05
N ASN A 41 -6.02 27.51 -19.41
CA ASN A 41 -5.51 26.53 -18.45
C ASN A 41 -4.45 25.60 -19.06
N TYR A 42 -4.66 25.14 -20.29
CA TYR A 42 -3.68 24.34 -21.01
C TYR A 42 -2.36 25.09 -21.21
N TYR A 43 -2.42 26.33 -21.72
CA TYR A 43 -1.23 27.15 -21.92
C TYR A 43 -0.50 27.45 -20.62
N TYR A 44 -1.24 27.77 -19.56
CA TYR A 44 -0.67 28.10 -18.26
C TYR A 44 -0.06 26.87 -17.58
N TYR A 45 -0.83 25.81 -17.36
CA TYR A 45 -0.41 24.69 -16.49
C TYR A 45 0.33 23.56 -17.22
N ILE A 46 0.15 23.45 -18.55
CA ILE A 46 0.72 22.34 -19.33
C ILE A 46 1.85 22.81 -20.24
N LYS A 47 1.73 23.98 -20.85
CA LYS A 47 2.79 24.57 -21.69
C LYS A 47 3.74 25.48 -20.93
N ASP A 48 3.39 25.83 -19.68
CA ASP A 48 4.11 26.80 -18.86
C ASP A 48 4.39 28.11 -19.67
N ASN A 49 3.42 28.51 -20.51
CA ASN A 49 3.49 29.65 -21.43
C ASN A 49 2.12 30.37 -21.49
N PRO A 50 1.77 31.19 -20.48
CA PRO A 50 0.48 31.86 -20.39
C PRO A 50 0.29 32.88 -21.52
N VAL A 51 -0.86 32.81 -22.20
CA VAL A 51 -1.19 33.70 -23.35
C VAL A 51 -2.06 34.89 -22.96
N ILE A 52 -2.57 34.92 -21.73
CA ILE A 52 -3.32 36.02 -21.12
C ILE A 52 -2.84 36.25 -19.69
N THR A 53 -3.12 37.44 -19.15
CA THR A 53 -2.82 37.78 -17.74
C THR A 53 -3.80 37.11 -16.77
N ASP A 54 -3.38 36.94 -15.50
CA ASP A 54 -4.24 36.37 -14.45
C ASP A 54 -5.51 37.20 -14.25
N ASP A 55 -5.42 38.54 -14.31
CA ASP A 55 -6.58 39.45 -14.25
C ASP A 55 -7.59 39.20 -15.37
N GLN A 56 -7.12 38.90 -16.58
CA GLN A 56 -8.00 38.57 -17.70
C GLN A 56 -8.64 37.19 -17.51
N TYR A 57 -7.89 36.22 -17.01
CA TYR A 57 -8.41 34.90 -16.71
C TYR A 57 -9.52 34.96 -15.64
N ASP A 58 -9.28 35.69 -14.55
CA ASP A 58 -10.24 35.86 -13.46
C ASP A 58 -11.51 36.55 -13.92
N LYS A 59 -11.40 37.52 -14.85
CA LYS A 59 -12.57 38.14 -15.50
C LYS A 59 -13.37 37.14 -16.33
N LEU A 60 -12.72 36.30 -17.14
CA LEU A 60 -13.41 35.26 -17.93
C LEU A 60 -14.12 34.25 -17.00
N LEU A 61 -13.45 33.83 -15.93
CA LEU A 61 -14.02 32.90 -14.95
C LEU A 61 -15.21 33.52 -14.21
N LYS A 62 -15.10 34.80 -13.82
CA LYS A 62 -16.20 35.55 -13.21
C LYS A 62 -17.39 35.67 -14.16
N ASN A 63 -17.16 36.00 -15.43
CA ASN A 63 -18.23 36.09 -16.42
C ASN A 63 -18.95 34.74 -16.60
N LEU A 64 -18.21 33.63 -16.61
CA LEU A 64 -18.79 32.28 -16.66
C LEU A 64 -19.61 31.97 -15.40
N PHE A 65 -19.08 32.31 -14.23
CA PHE A 65 -19.77 32.13 -12.96
C PHE A 65 -21.08 32.94 -12.88
N ASP A 66 -21.06 34.20 -13.29
CA ASP A 66 -22.23 35.08 -13.30
C ASP A 66 -23.30 34.57 -14.28
N LEU A 67 -22.88 34.04 -15.45
CA LEU A 67 -23.77 33.38 -16.41
C LEU A 67 -24.41 32.13 -15.84
N GLU A 68 -23.62 31.21 -15.27
CA GLU A 68 -24.13 29.97 -14.68
C GLU A 68 -25.03 30.21 -13.47
N LYS A 69 -24.76 31.25 -12.69
CA LYS A 69 -25.62 31.68 -11.58
C LYS A 69 -26.98 32.18 -12.05
N LYS A 70 -27.02 32.91 -13.17
CA LYS A 70 -28.27 33.46 -13.73
C LYS A 70 -29.05 32.42 -14.54
N TYR A 71 -28.36 31.50 -15.22
CA TYR A 71 -28.93 30.44 -16.03
C TYR A 71 -28.41 29.07 -15.53
N PRO A 72 -29.05 28.46 -14.52
CA PRO A 72 -28.57 27.20 -13.93
C PRO A 72 -28.44 26.03 -14.92
N GLU A 73 -29.23 26.04 -15.98
CA GLU A 73 -29.17 25.10 -17.11
C GLU A 73 -27.90 25.20 -17.95
N ALA A 74 -27.15 26.31 -17.82
CA ALA A 74 -25.83 26.41 -18.39
C ALA A 74 -24.82 25.55 -17.64
N ILE A 75 -25.03 25.22 -16.35
CA ILE A 75 -24.05 24.50 -15.54
C ILE A 75 -23.80 23.10 -16.10
N THR A 76 -22.55 22.80 -16.42
CA THR A 76 -22.10 21.47 -16.85
C THR A 76 -21.03 20.93 -15.91
N SER A 77 -20.94 19.60 -15.79
CA SER A 77 -20.02 18.93 -14.85
C SER A 77 -18.53 19.14 -15.16
N ASP A 78 -18.22 19.57 -16.37
CA ASP A 78 -16.89 19.85 -16.92
C ASP A 78 -16.53 21.34 -16.92
N SER A 79 -17.44 22.20 -16.45
CA SER A 79 -17.20 23.63 -16.37
C SER A 79 -16.06 23.95 -15.37
N PRO A 80 -15.14 24.88 -15.68
CA PRO A 80 -14.07 25.29 -14.76
C PRO A 80 -14.56 25.77 -13.38
N THR A 81 -15.79 26.30 -13.30
CA THR A 81 -16.43 26.72 -12.05
C THR A 81 -16.76 25.55 -11.11
N GLN A 82 -16.88 24.33 -11.65
CA GLN A 82 -17.25 23.12 -10.91
C GLN A 82 -16.02 22.34 -10.42
N ARG A 83 -14.81 22.92 -10.49
CA ARG A 83 -13.57 22.29 -10.02
C ARG A 83 -13.53 22.07 -8.51
N ILE A 84 -14.17 22.95 -7.73
CA ILE A 84 -14.27 22.82 -6.27
C ILE A 84 -15.65 22.26 -5.93
N GLY A 85 -15.68 20.97 -5.56
CA GLY A 85 -16.90 20.29 -5.14
C GLY A 85 -17.31 20.56 -3.68
N ALA A 86 -18.42 19.97 -3.27
CA ALA A 86 -18.80 19.90 -1.86
C ALA A 86 -17.91 18.91 -1.08
N PRO A 87 -17.75 19.08 0.25
CA PRO A 87 -17.11 18.08 1.09
C PRO A 87 -17.80 16.72 1.00
N LEU A 88 -17.02 15.64 1.09
CA LEU A 88 -17.56 14.27 1.08
C LEU A 88 -18.10 13.87 2.47
N GLU A 89 -19.36 13.44 2.55
CA GLU A 89 -19.90 12.85 3.78
C GLU A 89 -19.58 11.35 3.83
N GLY A 90 -19.01 10.86 4.94
CA GLY A 90 -18.77 9.43 5.16
C GLY A 90 -17.44 8.87 4.61
N GLY A 91 -16.56 9.70 4.08
CA GLY A 91 -15.23 9.29 3.57
C GLY A 91 -15.22 8.99 2.07
N PHE A 92 -14.14 8.38 1.58
CA PHE A 92 -13.97 8.07 0.16
C PHE A 92 -14.54 6.68 -0.17
N PRO A 93 -15.44 6.55 -1.17
CA PRO A 93 -15.93 5.26 -1.60
C PRO A 93 -14.83 4.49 -2.36
N THR A 94 -14.92 3.16 -2.33
CA THR A 94 -13.98 2.29 -3.05
C THR A 94 -14.46 2.05 -4.48
N VAL A 95 -13.55 2.10 -5.45
CA VAL A 95 -13.80 1.87 -6.87
C VAL A 95 -12.81 0.85 -7.43
N THR A 96 -13.28 -0.03 -8.30
CA THR A 96 -12.44 -1.01 -9.00
C THR A 96 -11.89 -0.41 -10.28
N HIS A 97 -10.59 -0.63 -10.53
CA HIS A 97 -9.93 -0.21 -11.78
C HIS A 97 -10.32 -1.11 -12.95
N SER A 98 -10.36 -0.60 -14.18
CA SER A 98 -10.67 -1.44 -15.36
C SER A 98 -9.59 -2.49 -15.59
N GLU A 99 -8.34 -2.11 -15.35
CA GLU A 99 -7.19 -2.99 -15.34
C GLU A 99 -6.39 -2.85 -14.04
N LYS A 100 -5.70 -3.90 -13.63
CA LYS A 100 -4.86 -3.88 -12.42
C LYS A 100 -3.74 -2.84 -12.55
N MET A 101 -3.56 -2.03 -11.52
CA MET A 101 -2.44 -1.11 -11.36
C MET A 101 -1.29 -1.85 -10.65
N LEU A 102 -0.39 -2.42 -11.44
CA LEU A 102 0.76 -3.17 -10.93
C LEU A 102 1.85 -2.24 -10.36
N SER A 103 2.73 -2.80 -9.53
CA SER A 103 3.96 -2.12 -9.11
C SER A 103 5.08 -2.40 -10.12
N LEU A 104 6.17 -1.65 -10.06
CA LEU A 104 7.36 -1.92 -10.87
C LEU A 104 8.34 -2.77 -10.07
N GLN A 105 9.11 -3.61 -10.76
CA GLN A 105 10.29 -4.22 -10.18
C GLN A 105 11.36 -3.12 -10.02
N ASP A 106 11.99 -3.04 -8.86
CA ASP A 106 13.10 -2.11 -8.62
C ASP A 106 14.44 -2.74 -9.04
N SER A 107 15.36 -1.90 -9.49
CA SER A 107 16.77 -2.19 -9.74
C SER A 107 17.62 -1.07 -9.13
N PHE A 108 18.70 -1.41 -8.45
CA PHE A 108 19.59 -0.49 -7.75
C PHE A 108 20.99 -0.43 -8.35
N THR A 109 21.33 -1.38 -9.21
CA THR A 109 22.65 -1.45 -9.87
C THR A 109 22.52 -1.54 -11.38
N TYR A 110 23.58 -1.17 -12.08
CA TYR A 110 23.63 -1.26 -13.53
C TYR A 110 23.67 -2.72 -14.01
N GLU A 111 24.22 -3.63 -13.21
CA GLU A 111 24.23 -5.06 -13.47
C GLU A 111 22.80 -5.63 -13.46
N GLU A 112 22.00 -5.29 -12.44
CA GLU A 112 20.58 -5.70 -12.37
C GLU A 112 19.77 -5.15 -13.54
N LEU A 113 20.05 -3.91 -13.97
CA LEU A 113 19.42 -3.30 -15.13
C LEU A 113 19.82 -4.04 -16.42
N LYS A 114 21.09 -4.43 -16.57
CA LYS A 114 21.58 -5.20 -17.70
C LYS A 114 20.92 -6.59 -17.77
N ASP A 115 20.84 -7.28 -16.63
CA ASP A 115 20.18 -8.58 -16.52
C ASP A 115 18.70 -8.51 -16.92
N PHE A 116 18.02 -7.41 -16.60
CA PHE A 116 16.65 -7.16 -17.05
C PHE A 116 16.56 -7.07 -18.58
N LEU A 117 17.44 -6.31 -19.22
CA LEU A 117 17.46 -6.16 -20.68
C LEU A 117 17.75 -7.50 -21.38
N GLU A 118 18.77 -8.23 -20.91
CA GLU A 118 19.11 -9.55 -21.44
C GLU A 118 17.96 -10.54 -21.31
N ARG A 119 17.22 -10.50 -20.20
CA ARG A 119 16.00 -11.29 -20.01
C ARG A 119 14.92 -10.90 -21.02
N VAL A 120 14.69 -9.60 -21.25
CA VAL A 120 13.71 -9.12 -22.24
C VAL A 120 14.05 -9.64 -23.64
N TYR A 121 15.32 -9.52 -24.06
CA TYR A 121 15.77 -9.99 -25.38
C TYR A 121 15.57 -11.49 -25.54
N ARG A 122 16.00 -12.28 -24.54
CA ARG A 122 15.85 -13.73 -24.53
C ARG A 122 14.39 -14.16 -24.57
N ASP A 123 13.53 -13.54 -23.77
CA ASP A 123 12.12 -13.92 -23.66
C ASP A 123 11.32 -13.55 -24.93
N LEU A 124 11.77 -12.53 -25.68
CA LEU A 124 11.22 -12.17 -26.99
C LEU A 124 11.85 -12.93 -28.16
N GLY A 125 13.02 -13.52 -27.97
CA GLY A 125 13.81 -14.14 -29.05
C GLY A 125 14.36 -13.13 -30.06
N LEU A 126 14.63 -11.90 -29.60
CA LEU A 126 15.10 -10.78 -30.41
C LEU A 126 16.50 -10.33 -29.99
N LYS A 127 17.21 -9.64 -30.88
CA LYS A 127 18.50 -9.02 -30.58
C LYS A 127 18.31 -7.65 -29.90
N GLU A 128 19.38 -7.16 -29.29
CA GLU A 128 19.41 -5.87 -28.59
C GLU A 128 18.97 -4.71 -29.49
N GLU A 129 19.35 -4.72 -30.77
CA GLU A 129 19.03 -3.64 -31.71
C GLU A 129 17.56 -3.63 -32.16
N GLU A 130 16.83 -4.71 -31.91
CA GLU A 130 15.44 -4.91 -32.35
C GLU A 130 14.42 -4.49 -31.28
N VAL A 131 14.86 -4.15 -30.06
CA VAL A 131 14.00 -3.78 -28.94
C VAL A 131 14.29 -2.34 -28.51
N GLU A 132 13.36 -1.44 -28.80
CA GLU A 132 13.41 -0.05 -28.34
C GLU A 132 12.75 0.09 -26.96
N PHE A 133 13.35 0.89 -26.10
CA PHE A 133 12.83 1.25 -24.78
C PHE A 133 12.49 2.73 -24.71
N VAL A 134 11.55 3.07 -23.83
CA VAL A 134 11.23 4.44 -23.42
C VAL A 134 11.69 4.61 -21.98
N CYS A 135 12.57 5.58 -21.76
CA CYS A 135 13.06 5.97 -20.44
C CYS A 135 12.34 7.24 -19.99
N GLU A 136 11.73 7.18 -18.80
CA GLU A 136 10.95 8.27 -18.20
C GLU A 136 11.43 8.54 -16.77
N LEU A 137 11.40 9.79 -16.32
CA LEU A 137 11.65 10.10 -14.90
C LEU A 137 10.59 9.42 -14.01
N LYS A 138 11.05 8.78 -12.93
CA LYS A 138 10.17 8.19 -11.93
C LYS A 138 9.79 9.27 -10.92
N ILE A 139 8.61 9.85 -11.12
CA ILE A 139 8.09 10.95 -10.29
C ILE A 139 7.77 10.44 -8.88
N ASP A 140 8.16 11.19 -7.85
CA ASP A 140 7.86 10.84 -6.47
C ASP A 140 6.53 11.49 -6.02
N GLY A 141 5.44 10.72 -6.08
CA GLY A 141 4.11 11.23 -5.76
C GLY A 141 3.12 10.12 -5.38
N LEU A 142 1.86 10.32 -5.77
CA LEU A 142 0.79 9.35 -5.64
C LEU A 142 0.24 8.96 -7.02
N ALA A 143 0.33 7.66 -7.33
CA ALA A 143 -0.31 7.08 -8.50
C ALA A 143 -1.84 7.25 -8.46
N VAL A 144 -2.39 7.79 -9.55
CA VAL A 144 -3.82 8.02 -9.76
C VAL A 144 -4.26 7.43 -11.11
N SER A 145 -5.51 6.98 -11.17
CA SER A 145 -6.19 6.59 -12.41
C SER A 145 -7.31 7.59 -12.70
N LEU A 146 -7.37 8.06 -13.95
CA LEU A 146 -8.39 9.01 -14.42
C LEU A 146 -9.20 8.37 -15.54
N PHE A 147 -10.50 8.25 -15.33
CA PHE A 147 -11.44 7.66 -16.27
C PHE A 147 -12.27 8.76 -16.94
N TYR A 148 -12.21 8.77 -18.27
CA TYR A 148 -12.91 9.67 -19.16
C TYR A 148 -13.89 8.89 -20.02
N GLU A 149 -15.04 9.50 -20.26
CA GLU A 149 -16.08 8.98 -21.15
C GLU A 149 -16.46 10.06 -22.15
N ASN A 150 -16.34 9.76 -23.44
CA ASN A 150 -16.58 10.69 -24.54
C ASN A 150 -15.85 12.03 -24.39
N GLY A 151 -14.64 11.99 -23.81
CA GLY A 151 -13.83 13.18 -23.58
C GLY A 151 -14.05 13.90 -22.25
N TYR A 152 -14.98 13.46 -21.41
CA TYR A 152 -15.31 14.12 -20.14
C TYR A 152 -14.79 13.32 -18.94
N LEU A 153 -14.15 14.00 -17.98
CA LEU A 153 -13.68 13.37 -16.75
C LEU A 153 -14.89 12.88 -15.94
N ARG A 154 -14.96 11.56 -15.74
CA ARG A 154 -16.02 10.93 -14.95
C ARG A 154 -15.56 10.52 -13.56
N ARG A 155 -14.33 10.01 -13.44
CA ARG A 155 -13.81 9.49 -12.18
C ARG A 155 -12.31 9.66 -12.07
N GLY A 156 -11.84 9.95 -10.86
CA GLY A 156 -10.43 9.86 -10.48
C GLY A 156 -10.26 8.98 -9.25
N ALA A 157 -9.32 8.05 -9.27
CA ALA A 157 -9.12 7.06 -8.21
C ALA A 157 -7.66 6.95 -7.78
N THR A 158 -7.42 6.65 -6.49
CA THR A 158 -6.08 6.27 -6.02
C THR A 158 -5.73 4.85 -6.44
N ARG A 159 -4.46 4.46 -6.41
CA ARG A 159 -4.06 3.06 -6.69
C ARG A 159 -4.70 2.04 -5.74
N GLY A 160 -4.77 2.35 -4.46
CA GLY A 160 -5.16 1.42 -3.40
C GLY A 160 -4.31 0.14 -3.38
N ASP A 161 -4.96 -1.02 -3.43
CA ASP A 161 -4.30 -2.35 -3.46
C ASP A 161 -3.87 -2.79 -4.87
N GLY A 162 -4.13 -1.96 -5.89
CA GLY A 162 -3.85 -2.23 -7.29
C GLY A 162 -5.02 -2.86 -8.05
N ILE A 163 -6.07 -3.33 -7.37
CA ILE A 163 -7.34 -3.78 -7.96
C ILE A 163 -8.42 -2.72 -7.72
N SER A 164 -8.47 -2.21 -6.49
CA SER A 164 -9.42 -1.21 -6.06
C SER A 164 -8.72 -0.04 -5.36
N GLY A 165 -9.27 1.16 -5.58
CA GLY A 165 -8.79 2.43 -5.08
C GLY A 165 -9.87 3.24 -4.39
N GLU A 166 -9.48 4.35 -3.79
CA GLU A 166 -10.42 5.35 -3.24
C GLU A 166 -10.83 6.31 -4.37
N ASP A 167 -12.13 6.57 -4.54
CA ASP A 167 -12.63 7.59 -5.43
C ASP A 167 -12.31 8.97 -4.86
N ILE A 168 -11.39 9.68 -5.52
CA ILE A 168 -10.92 11.01 -5.13
C ILE A 168 -11.29 12.03 -6.21
N THR A 169 -12.38 11.80 -6.97
CA THR A 169 -12.78 12.64 -8.11
C THR A 169 -12.89 14.11 -7.74
N SER A 170 -13.48 14.43 -6.58
CA SER A 170 -13.60 15.82 -6.11
C SER A 170 -12.26 16.51 -5.92
N ASN A 171 -11.25 15.79 -5.42
CA ASN A 171 -9.91 16.33 -5.21
C ASN A 171 -9.11 16.39 -6.51
N ILE A 172 -9.28 15.40 -7.39
CA ILE A 172 -8.68 15.38 -8.73
C ILE A 172 -9.11 16.59 -9.55
N LYS A 173 -10.39 16.99 -9.49
CA LYS A 173 -10.89 18.19 -10.18
C LYS A 173 -10.17 19.48 -9.76
N THR A 174 -9.59 19.52 -8.56
CA THR A 174 -8.83 20.68 -8.07
C THR A 174 -7.45 20.83 -8.72
N ILE A 175 -6.90 19.75 -9.30
CA ILE A 175 -5.62 19.79 -10.02
C ILE A 175 -5.85 20.47 -11.37
N LYS A 176 -5.35 21.70 -11.51
CA LYS A 176 -5.59 22.53 -12.70
C LYS A 176 -4.99 21.96 -13.99
N ALA A 177 -3.89 21.19 -13.86
CA ALA A 177 -3.26 20.49 -14.97
C ALA A 177 -4.07 19.29 -15.50
N ILE A 178 -5.14 18.86 -14.81
CA ILE A 178 -6.04 17.81 -15.30
C ILE A 178 -7.16 18.46 -16.13
N PRO A 179 -7.30 18.11 -17.42
CA PRO A 179 -8.40 18.59 -18.25
C PRO A 179 -9.72 17.96 -17.78
N LEU A 180 -10.75 18.77 -17.51
CA LEU A 180 -12.10 18.23 -17.24
C LEU A 180 -12.78 17.73 -18.53
N ARG A 181 -12.40 18.36 -19.66
CA ARG A 181 -12.78 17.99 -21.02
C ARG A 181 -11.54 17.93 -21.90
N LEU A 182 -11.39 16.84 -22.65
CA LEU A 182 -10.26 16.60 -23.53
C LEU A 182 -10.34 17.42 -24.82
N PHE A 183 -9.19 17.82 -25.33
CA PHE A 183 -9.09 18.40 -26.67
C PHE A 183 -9.21 17.31 -27.72
N LYS A 184 -9.77 17.67 -28.88
CA LYS A 184 -9.88 16.76 -30.00
C LYS A 184 -8.55 16.66 -30.72
N ASP A 185 -7.96 15.46 -30.74
CA ASP A 185 -6.79 15.19 -31.56
C ASP A 185 -7.18 15.10 -33.04
N SER A 186 -6.35 15.67 -33.92
CA SER A 186 -6.61 15.71 -35.36
C SER A 186 -6.46 14.36 -36.08
N ARG A 187 -5.64 13.45 -35.53
CA ARG A 187 -5.30 12.16 -36.14
C ARG A 187 -6.16 11.04 -35.57
N TYR A 188 -6.32 10.98 -34.25
CA TYR A 188 -6.95 9.88 -33.55
C TYR A 188 -8.33 10.21 -32.97
N GLY A 189 -8.68 11.50 -32.87
CA GLY A 189 -9.94 11.92 -32.24
C GLY A 189 -9.94 11.70 -30.73
N ILE A 190 -11.12 11.44 -30.16
CA ILE A 190 -11.31 11.15 -28.74
C ILE A 190 -11.98 9.77 -28.65
N PRO A 191 -11.40 8.80 -27.92
CA PRO A 191 -12.00 7.49 -27.76
C PRO A 191 -13.27 7.57 -26.89
N PRO A 192 -14.24 6.66 -27.07
CA PRO A 192 -15.46 6.62 -26.26
C PRO A 192 -15.17 6.45 -24.76
N VAL A 193 -14.14 5.66 -24.45
CA VAL A 193 -13.67 5.41 -23.09
C VAL A 193 -12.16 5.55 -23.08
N LEU A 194 -11.63 6.27 -22.09
CA LEU A 194 -10.21 6.43 -21.87
C LEU A 194 -9.90 6.36 -20.38
N GLU A 195 -9.05 5.42 -19.98
CA GLU A 195 -8.44 5.41 -18.66
C GLU A 195 -6.94 5.72 -18.78
N VAL A 196 -6.50 6.79 -18.12
CA VAL A 196 -5.09 7.18 -18.06
C VAL A 196 -4.56 7.07 -16.65
N ARG A 197 -3.26 6.75 -16.55
CA ARG A 197 -2.54 6.62 -15.28
C ARG A 197 -1.46 7.68 -15.19
N GLY A 198 -1.39 8.32 -14.04
CA GLY A 198 -0.44 9.39 -13.78
C GLY A 198 0.01 9.43 -12.33
N GLU A 199 1.01 10.26 -12.08
CA GLU A 199 1.54 10.51 -10.75
C GLU A 199 1.19 11.95 -10.35
N ALA A 200 0.34 12.10 -9.33
CA ALA A 200 0.07 13.39 -8.74
C ALA A 200 1.17 13.73 -7.72
N TYR A 201 1.78 14.90 -7.85
CA TYR A 201 2.96 15.30 -7.08
C TYR A 201 2.87 16.75 -6.61
N LEU A 202 3.77 17.11 -5.70
CA LEU A 202 4.02 18.49 -5.27
C LEU A 202 5.36 18.96 -5.81
N SER A 203 5.42 20.20 -6.29
CA SER A 203 6.71 20.83 -6.57
C SER A 203 7.48 21.02 -5.25
N LYS A 204 8.80 21.18 -5.37
CA LYS A 204 9.68 21.45 -4.22
C LYS A 204 9.25 22.74 -3.49
N ASP A 205 8.92 23.78 -4.24
CA ASP A 205 8.50 25.07 -3.69
C ASP A 205 7.18 24.98 -2.92
N GLU A 206 6.19 24.28 -3.49
CA GLU A 206 4.90 24.07 -2.83
C GLU A 206 5.05 23.20 -1.57
N PHE A 207 5.92 22.21 -1.60
CA PHE A 207 6.23 21.40 -0.42
C PHE A 207 6.84 22.23 0.71
N VAL A 208 7.80 23.12 0.40
CA VAL A 208 8.39 24.04 1.37
C VAL A 208 7.33 24.96 1.95
N ARG A 209 6.56 25.66 1.10
CA ARG A 209 5.48 26.56 1.51
C ARG A 209 4.46 25.87 2.44
N ILE A 210 4.01 24.66 2.08
CA ILE A 210 3.04 23.90 2.88
C ILE A 210 3.63 23.53 4.25
N ASN A 211 4.92 23.20 4.32
CA ASN A 211 5.56 22.86 5.59
C ASN A 211 5.75 24.10 6.48
N GLU A 212 6.10 25.25 5.91
CA GLU A 212 6.16 26.52 6.64
C GLU A 212 4.80 26.88 7.24
N GLU A 213 3.72 26.82 6.44
CA GLU A 213 2.35 27.07 6.92
C GLU A 213 1.92 26.11 8.04
N ARG A 214 2.40 24.86 8.02
CA ARG A 214 2.09 23.86 9.06
C ARG A 214 2.87 24.12 10.33
N ASP A 215 4.14 24.51 10.22
CA ASP A 215 5.00 24.83 11.35
C ASP A 215 4.49 26.06 12.09
N GLU A 216 4.07 27.11 11.37
CA GLU A 216 3.41 28.30 11.93
C GLU A 216 2.12 27.96 12.70
N GLN A 217 1.41 26.91 12.28
CA GLN A 217 0.20 26.41 12.93
C GLN A 217 0.48 25.42 14.07
N GLY A 218 1.76 25.09 14.34
CA GLY A 218 2.16 24.10 15.34
C GLY A 218 1.76 22.67 14.99
N ILE A 219 1.57 22.37 13.70
CA ILE A 219 1.18 21.05 13.18
C ILE A 219 2.42 20.38 12.60
N PHE A 220 2.57 19.06 12.80
CA PHE A 220 3.68 18.30 12.22
C PHE A 220 3.83 18.51 10.71
N THR A 221 5.04 18.86 10.29
CA THR A 221 5.43 18.99 8.89
C THR A 221 5.43 17.62 8.19
N PHE A 222 5.27 17.64 6.87
CA PHE A 222 5.39 16.44 6.06
C PHE A 222 6.86 16.07 5.86
N ALA A 223 7.16 14.78 5.96
CA ALA A 223 8.52 14.27 5.84
C ALA A 223 9.09 14.35 4.40
N ASN A 224 8.23 14.25 3.38
CA ASN A 224 8.61 14.32 1.98
C ASN A 224 7.42 14.77 1.09
N PRO A 225 7.69 15.22 -0.15
CA PRO A 225 6.64 15.66 -1.09
C PRO A 225 5.59 14.60 -1.40
N ARG A 226 5.98 13.32 -1.46
CA ARG A 226 5.05 12.21 -1.68
C ARG A 226 3.98 12.10 -0.59
N ASN A 227 4.38 12.13 0.67
CA ASN A 227 3.45 12.08 1.81
C ASN A 227 2.56 13.31 1.84
N ALA A 228 3.12 14.48 1.51
CA ALA A 228 2.36 15.72 1.39
C ALA A 228 1.34 15.63 0.24
N ALA A 229 1.70 15.06 -0.91
CA ALA A 229 0.81 14.89 -2.06
C ALA A 229 -0.32 13.90 -1.74
N ALA A 230 0.02 12.75 -1.14
CA ALA A 230 -0.96 11.74 -0.73
C ALA A 230 -1.93 12.29 0.33
N GLY A 231 -1.43 13.01 1.33
CA GLY A 231 -2.26 13.67 2.33
C GLY A 231 -3.16 14.74 1.74
N SER A 232 -2.68 15.48 0.73
CA SER A 232 -3.44 16.53 0.05
C SER A 232 -4.57 15.98 -0.84
N LEU A 233 -4.34 14.83 -1.51
CA LEU A 233 -5.35 14.17 -2.32
C LEU A 233 -6.41 13.42 -1.52
N ARG A 234 -6.18 13.18 -0.23
CA ARG A 234 -7.11 12.46 0.66
C ARG A 234 -7.80 13.40 1.66
N GLN A 235 -8.05 14.65 1.25
CA GLN A 235 -8.81 15.61 2.04
C GLN A 235 -10.32 15.45 1.79
N ILE A 236 -11.09 15.33 2.87
CA ILE A 236 -12.55 15.25 2.79
C ILE A 236 -13.14 16.54 2.20
N ASP A 237 -12.56 17.69 2.55
CA ASP A 237 -12.90 18.98 1.95
C ASP A 237 -11.96 19.28 0.77
N PRO A 238 -12.47 19.29 -0.49
CA PRO A 238 -11.65 19.57 -1.67
C PRO A 238 -11.08 20.99 -1.66
N LYS A 239 -11.62 21.93 -0.87
CA LYS A 239 -11.02 23.26 -0.71
C LYS A 239 -9.63 23.20 -0.09
N ILE A 240 -9.39 22.22 0.78
CA ILE A 240 -8.06 22.01 1.37
C ILE A 240 -7.12 21.50 0.29
N ALA A 241 -7.53 20.50 -0.51
CA ALA A 241 -6.74 19.97 -1.62
C ALA A 241 -6.39 21.05 -2.66
N ALA A 242 -7.36 21.92 -2.98
CA ALA A 242 -7.19 23.01 -3.94
C ALA A 242 -6.09 24.01 -3.51
N LYS A 243 -5.96 24.29 -2.20
CA LYS A 243 -4.93 25.19 -1.66
C LYS A 243 -3.51 24.61 -1.72
N ARG A 244 -3.37 23.31 -1.99
CA ARG A 244 -2.08 22.60 -2.01
C ARG A 244 -1.42 22.62 -3.38
N ASN A 245 -2.04 23.21 -4.39
CA ASN A 245 -1.47 23.41 -5.73
C ASN A 245 -0.79 22.14 -6.33
N LEU A 246 -1.44 20.99 -6.15
CA LEU A 246 -0.95 19.72 -6.71
C LEU A 246 -0.81 19.80 -8.22
N ASN A 247 0.17 19.08 -8.76
CA ASN A 247 0.38 18.90 -10.19
C ASN A 247 0.37 17.41 -10.54
N ILE A 248 0.40 17.08 -11.83
CA ILE A 248 0.33 15.70 -12.32
C ILE A 248 1.19 15.51 -13.56
N PHE A 249 1.77 14.31 -13.70
CA PHE A 249 2.27 13.81 -14.97
C PHE A 249 1.55 12.52 -15.34
N ILE A 250 1.02 12.45 -16.55
CA ILE A 250 0.45 11.22 -17.12
C ILE A 250 1.57 10.42 -17.78
N TYR A 251 1.65 9.13 -17.46
CA TYR A 251 2.75 8.25 -17.89
C TYR A 251 2.28 6.96 -18.58
N ALA A 252 0.97 6.70 -18.62
CA ALA A 252 0.41 5.52 -19.29
C ALA A 252 -1.08 5.68 -19.59
N MET A 253 -1.54 4.85 -20.52
CA MET A 253 -2.94 4.58 -20.78
C MET A 253 -3.21 3.13 -20.34
N ALA A 254 -4.37 2.84 -19.74
CA ALA A 254 -4.68 1.49 -19.27
C ALA A 254 -4.88 0.53 -20.45
N SER A 255 -5.69 0.92 -21.43
CA SER A 255 -5.90 0.17 -22.68
C SER A 255 -5.81 1.11 -23.88
N ASN A 256 -5.21 0.63 -24.96
CA ASN A 256 -5.15 1.29 -26.26
C ASN A 256 -6.15 0.72 -27.27
N ASP A 257 -7.14 -0.07 -26.87
CA ASP A 257 -7.99 -0.83 -27.81
C ASP A 257 -8.78 0.05 -28.80
N TYR A 258 -9.04 1.31 -28.46
CA TYR A 258 -9.74 2.28 -29.31
C TYR A 258 -8.80 3.11 -30.20
N LEU A 259 -7.49 2.92 -30.09
CA LEU A 259 -6.48 3.70 -30.78
C LEU A 259 -5.53 2.78 -31.54
N ASP A 260 -5.35 3.04 -32.84
CA ASP A 260 -4.37 2.33 -33.65
C ASP A 260 -2.96 2.90 -33.41
N ILE A 261 -2.47 2.72 -32.18
CA ILE A 261 -1.14 3.14 -31.73
C ILE A 261 -0.41 1.91 -31.18
N SER A 262 0.73 1.58 -31.80
CA SER A 262 1.52 0.39 -31.48
C SER A 262 2.65 0.65 -30.47
N GLU A 263 2.99 1.91 -30.24
CA GLU A 263 4.13 2.33 -29.42
C GLU A 263 3.71 3.17 -28.21
N HIS A 264 4.33 2.90 -27.07
CA HIS A 264 4.13 3.65 -25.82
C HIS A 264 4.54 5.12 -25.96
N PHE A 265 5.65 5.39 -26.65
CA PHE A 265 6.11 6.76 -26.89
C PHE A 265 5.08 7.59 -27.68
N GLU A 266 4.47 6.99 -28.71
CA GLU A 266 3.42 7.64 -29.49
C GLU A 266 2.15 7.88 -28.65
N VAL A 267 1.81 6.95 -27.75
CA VAL A 267 0.71 7.16 -26.78
C VAL A 267 0.97 8.38 -25.90
N LEU A 268 2.18 8.57 -25.37
CA LEU A 268 2.49 9.75 -24.55
C LEU A 268 2.29 11.05 -25.34
N HIS A 269 2.71 11.08 -26.61
CA HIS A 269 2.49 12.23 -27.49
C HIS A 269 1.02 12.49 -27.80
N TYR A 270 0.23 11.43 -28.03
CA TYR A 270 -1.21 11.53 -28.17
C TYR A 270 -1.87 12.06 -26.90
N LEU A 271 -1.48 11.57 -25.71
CA LEU A 271 -1.98 12.08 -24.44
C LEU A 271 -1.68 13.57 -24.27
N LYS A 272 -0.50 14.03 -24.72
CA LYS A 272 -0.14 15.46 -24.75
C LYS A 272 -1.02 16.28 -25.71
N SER A 273 -1.43 15.72 -26.86
CA SER A 273 -2.24 16.44 -27.85
C SER A 273 -3.70 16.62 -27.41
N ILE A 274 -4.26 15.66 -26.66
CA ILE A 274 -5.61 15.74 -26.09
C ILE A 274 -5.70 16.53 -24.78
N GLY A 275 -4.58 17.09 -24.30
CA GLY A 275 -4.58 18.05 -23.19
C GLY A 275 -4.00 17.57 -21.88
N PHE A 276 -3.28 16.43 -21.82
CA PHE A 276 -2.60 16.01 -20.59
C PHE A 276 -1.18 16.58 -20.47
N LYS A 277 -0.75 16.79 -19.21
CA LYS A 277 0.65 17.09 -18.89
C LYS A 277 1.44 15.79 -18.83
N ILE A 278 2.43 15.64 -19.72
CA ILE A 278 3.41 14.55 -19.72
C ILE A 278 4.78 15.10 -19.31
N SER A 279 5.66 14.24 -18.79
CA SER A 279 7.04 14.64 -18.55
C SER A 279 7.70 15.06 -19.87
N GLU A 280 8.49 16.13 -19.86
CA GLU A 280 9.30 16.52 -21.02
C GLU A 280 10.58 15.69 -21.13
N ASN A 281 10.96 15.07 -20.01
CA ASN A 281 12.21 14.34 -19.83
C ASN A 281 12.01 12.85 -20.17
N ILE A 282 11.73 12.59 -21.45
CA ILE A 282 11.48 11.25 -21.98
C ILE A 282 12.45 11.00 -23.13
N LYS A 283 13.08 9.82 -23.16
CA LYS A 283 14.02 9.45 -24.23
C LYS A 283 13.73 8.04 -24.73
N LYS A 284 13.71 7.87 -26.05
CA LYS A 284 13.78 6.55 -26.68
C LYS A 284 15.23 6.09 -26.70
N ALA A 285 15.47 4.84 -26.31
CA ALA A 285 16.80 4.28 -26.17
C ALA A 285 16.82 2.83 -26.66
N THR A 286 17.88 2.47 -27.36
CA THR A 286 18.15 1.09 -27.77
C THR A 286 19.43 0.62 -27.12
N GLY A 287 19.36 -0.53 -26.45
CA GLY A 287 20.50 -1.13 -25.78
C GLY A 287 20.92 -0.51 -24.46
N PHE A 288 21.83 -1.19 -23.77
CA PHE A 288 22.20 -0.89 -22.40
C PHE A 288 22.92 0.46 -22.24
N GLU A 289 23.86 0.79 -23.15
CA GLU A 289 24.67 2.00 -23.01
C GLU A 289 23.83 3.28 -23.12
N GLN A 290 22.87 3.35 -24.06
CA GLN A 290 22.01 4.54 -24.20
C GLN A 290 21.09 4.74 -22.98
N ILE A 291 20.61 3.65 -22.39
CA ILE A 291 19.78 3.69 -21.17
C ILE A 291 20.64 4.14 -19.98
N LYS A 292 21.85 3.58 -19.85
CA LYS A 292 22.80 3.94 -18.80
C LYS A 292 23.18 5.42 -18.86
N GLU A 293 23.46 5.96 -20.04
CA GLU A 293 23.74 7.38 -20.23
C GLU A 293 22.57 8.25 -19.74
N PHE A 294 21.33 7.86 -20.02
CA PHE A 294 20.14 8.59 -19.56
C PHE A 294 19.99 8.52 -18.04
N CYS A 295 20.23 7.34 -17.44
CA CYS A 295 20.24 7.18 -15.99
C CYS A 295 21.30 8.04 -15.31
N GLN A 296 22.54 8.05 -15.83
CA GLN A 296 23.64 8.86 -15.29
C GLN A 296 23.34 10.36 -15.39
N TYR A 297 22.89 10.82 -16.56
CA TYR A 297 22.55 12.22 -16.78
C TYR A 297 21.52 12.72 -15.76
N TRP A 298 20.43 11.98 -15.56
CA TRP A 298 19.39 12.37 -14.62
C TRP A 298 19.75 12.13 -13.16
N GLN A 299 20.61 11.16 -12.86
CA GLN A 299 21.13 10.97 -11.51
C GLN A 299 21.80 12.26 -11.00
N ASP A 300 22.54 12.96 -11.87
CA ASP A 300 23.21 14.21 -11.56
C ASP A 300 22.27 15.42 -11.65
N LYS A 301 21.44 15.48 -12.70
CA LYS A 301 20.56 16.63 -13.01
C LYS A 301 19.25 16.67 -12.24
N ARG A 302 18.85 15.62 -11.52
CA ARG A 302 17.58 15.59 -10.77
C ARG A 302 17.41 16.72 -9.74
N LYS A 303 18.51 17.28 -9.23
CA LYS A 303 18.47 18.37 -8.26
C LYS A 303 17.91 19.67 -8.86
N ASP A 304 18.12 19.87 -10.16
CA ASP A 304 17.71 21.05 -10.91
C ASP A 304 16.20 21.02 -11.27
N LEU A 305 15.53 19.87 -11.08
CA LEU A 305 14.10 19.73 -11.35
C LEU A 305 13.24 20.43 -10.29
N PRO A 306 12.09 21.01 -10.68
CA PRO A 306 11.16 21.64 -9.73
C PRO A 306 10.34 20.61 -8.92
N TYR A 307 10.59 19.31 -9.10
CA TYR A 307 9.91 18.20 -8.42
C TYR A 307 10.91 17.12 -8.03
N GLU A 308 10.50 16.24 -7.12
CA GLU A 308 11.31 15.09 -6.69
C GLU A 308 11.15 13.90 -7.65
N THR A 309 12.27 13.20 -7.86
CA THR A 309 12.32 11.96 -8.63
C THR A 309 13.31 10.98 -7.99
N ASP A 310 12.89 9.73 -7.87
CA ASP A 310 13.62 8.69 -7.17
C ASP A 310 14.29 7.66 -8.11
N GLY A 311 14.24 7.91 -9.42
CA GLY A 311 14.83 7.01 -10.41
C GLY A 311 14.33 7.24 -11.83
N ILE A 312 14.57 6.26 -12.68
CA ILE A 312 14.11 6.18 -14.07
C ILE A 312 13.21 4.95 -14.21
N VAL A 313 12.09 5.08 -14.91
CA VAL A 313 11.30 3.94 -15.39
C VAL A 313 11.69 3.64 -16.82
N ILE A 314 12.10 2.39 -17.07
CA ILE A 314 12.46 1.88 -18.39
C ILE A 314 11.36 0.93 -18.84
N LYS A 315 10.71 1.21 -19.97
CA LYS A 315 9.60 0.42 -20.52
C LYS A 315 9.94 -0.03 -21.93
N VAL A 316 9.64 -1.28 -22.30
CA VAL A 316 9.67 -1.70 -23.72
C VAL A 316 8.67 -0.85 -24.51
N ASN A 317 9.10 -0.21 -25.60
CA ASN A 317 8.27 0.76 -26.33
C ASN A 317 7.05 0.10 -27.02
N MET A 318 7.26 -1.05 -27.66
CA MET A 318 6.23 -1.69 -28.50
C MET A 318 5.21 -2.49 -27.66
N PHE A 319 3.91 -2.18 -27.79
CA PHE A 319 2.84 -2.85 -27.03
C PHE A 319 2.72 -4.35 -27.35
N LYS A 320 3.00 -4.75 -28.58
CA LYS A 320 3.05 -6.18 -28.95
C LYS A 320 4.05 -6.95 -28.08
N TYR A 321 5.22 -6.38 -27.83
CA TYR A 321 6.24 -7.00 -26.98
C TYR A 321 5.85 -6.96 -25.50
N GLN A 322 5.21 -5.89 -25.03
CA GLN A 322 4.66 -5.85 -23.67
C GLN A 322 3.64 -6.98 -23.43
N LYS A 323 2.71 -7.20 -24.39
CA LYS A 323 1.72 -8.29 -24.36
C LYS A 323 2.38 -9.67 -24.35
N MET A 324 3.43 -9.88 -25.15
CA MET A 324 4.19 -11.15 -25.18
C MET A 324 4.94 -11.44 -23.87
N LEU A 325 5.57 -10.43 -23.27
CA LEU A 325 6.30 -10.57 -22.01
C LEU A 325 5.37 -10.80 -20.83
N GLY A 326 4.19 -10.16 -20.84
CA GLY A 326 3.18 -10.27 -19.80
C GLY A 326 3.63 -9.74 -18.44
N ASN A 327 2.99 -10.24 -17.38
CA ASN A 327 3.18 -9.78 -16.02
C ASN A 327 3.47 -10.95 -15.07
N THR A 328 4.19 -10.68 -13.99
CA THR A 328 4.21 -11.53 -12.79
C THR A 328 2.95 -11.26 -11.95
N SER A 329 2.83 -11.89 -10.78
CA SER A 329 1.71 -11.62 -9.86
C SER A 329 1.65 -10.16 -9.36
N ARG A 330 2.78 -9.42 -9.41
CA ARG A 330 2.89 -8.06 -8.86
C ARG A 330 3.45 -7.01 -9.81
N ASN A 331 4.32 -7.41 -10.75
CA ASN A 331 5.11 -6.51 -11.58
C ASN A 331 5.05 -6.88 -13.07
N PRO A 332 5.04 -5.90 -14.00
CA PRO A 332 5.20 -6.17 -15.42
C PRO A 332 6.60 -6.70 -15.74
N ARG A 333 6.71 -7.63 -16.71
CA ARG A 333 8.02 -8.14 -17.17
C ARG A 333 8.69 -7.24 -18.20
N TRP A 334 7.95 -6.27 -18.73
CA TRP A 334 8.35 -5.35 -19.79
C TRP A 334 8.75 -3.96 -19.27
N ALA A 335 8.72 -3.73 -17.96
CA ALA A 335 9.17 -2.47 -17.35
C ALA A 335 9.91 -2.68 -16.03
N ILE A 336 10.87 -1.80 -15.75
CA ILE A 336 11.68 -1.78 -14.53
C ILE A 336 11.89 -0.36 -14.04
N ALA A 337 12.00 -0.18 -12.73
CA ALA A 337 12.37 1.09 -12.09
C ALA A 337 13.84 1.03 -11.66
N PHE A 338 14.72 1.74 -12.38
CA PHE A 338 16.09 1.95 -11.93
C PHE A 338 16.11 3.07 -10.90
N LYS A 339 16.34 2.73 -9.64
CA LYS A 339 16.38 3.67 -8.50
C LYS A 339 17.73 4.34 -8.42
N PHE A 340 17.72 5.65 -8.20
CA PHE A 340 18.98 6.34 -7.95
C PHE A 340 19.57 5.90 -6.61
N PRO A 341 20.90 5.82 -6.50
CA PRO A 341 21.53 5.52 -5.22
C PRO A 341 21.11 6.58 -4.18
N PRO A 342 20.74 6.14 -2.97
CA PRO A 342 20.28 7.04 -1.92
C PRO A 342 21.39 8.02 -1.53
N GLU A 343 21.02 9.25 -1.19
CA GLU A 343 21.99 10.25 -0.77
C GLU A 343 22.70 9.79 0.51
N GLN A 344 24.03 9.80 0.49
CA GLN A 344 24.87 9.41 1.61
C GLN A 344 25.50 10.66 2.23
N LYS A 345 25.47 10.77 3.56
CA LYS A 345 26.15 11.84 4.30
C LYS A 345 27.01 11.26 5.40
N ILE A 346 28.06 11.99 5.72
CA ILE A 346 28.92 11.69 6.85
C ILE A 346 28.39 12.46 8.05
N THR A 347 28.20 11.78 9.18
CA THR A 347 27.86 12.40 10.46
C THR A 347 28.55 11.67 11.61
N ARG A 348 28.47 12.20 12.83
CA ARG A 348 29.11 11.61 14.02
C ARG A 348 28.10 10.84 14.88
N VAL A 349 28.48 9.66 15.35
CA VAL A 349 27.72 8.91 16.36
C VAL A 349 27.98 9.54 17.72
N LYS A 350 26.97 10.20 18.29
CA LYS A 350 27.06 10.79 19.64
C LYS A 350 26.90 9.76 20.74
N ASP A 351 26.00 8.82 20.53
CA ASP A 351 25.65 7.78 21.50
C ASP A 351 24.97 6.60 20.78
N ILE A 352 24.92 5.43 21.41
CA ILE A 352 24.13 4.29 20.94
C ILE A 352 23.16 3.89 22.05
N LYS A 353 21.87 4.14 21.81
CA LYS A 353 20.80 3.81 22.75
C LYS A 353 20.12 2.52 22.35
N VAL A 354 19.62 1.78 23.33
CA VAL A 354 18.86 0.55 23.08
C VAL A 354 17.37 0.84 23.18
N SER A 355 16.68 0.65 22.06
CA SER A 355 15.23 0.62 22.01
C SER A 355 14.72 -0.80 22.25
N ILE A 356 13.57 -0.95 22.92
CA ILE A 356 12.95 -2.25 23.15
C ILE A 356 11.69 -2.33 22.29
N GLY A 357 11.70 -3.23 21.31
CA GLY A 357 10.55 -3.46 20.44
C GLY A 357 9.47 -4.32 21.12
N ARG A 358 8.30 -4.38 20.48
CA ARG A 358 7.07 -5.09 20.93
C ARG A 358 7.23 -6.54 21.43
N THR A 359 8.26 -7.25 20.96
CA THR A 359 8.53 -8.64 21.38
C THR A 359 9.60 -8.74 22.47
N GLY A 360 9.95 -7.61 23.09
CA GLY A 360 11.09 -7.48 23.99
C GLY A 360 12.44 -7.39 23.27
N ALA A 361 12.47 -7.27 21.94
CA ALA A 361 13.70 -7.18 21.15
C ALA A 361 14.51 -5.94 21.49
N LEU A 362 15.78 -6.11 21.90
CA LEU A 362 16.71 -5.01 22.09
C LEU A 362 17.31 -4.62 20.73
N THR A 363 16.93 -3.45 20.23
CA THR A 363 17.41 -2.90 18.97
C THR A 363 18.30 -1.69 19.26
N PRO A 364 19.57 -1.74 18.86
CA PRO A 364 20.47 -0.60 19.04
C PRO A 364 20.17 0.47 17.98
N VAL A 365 20.14 1.72 18.44
CA VAL A 365 19.86 2.91 17.64
C VAL A 365 20.99 3.91 17.87
N ALA A 366 21.70 4.26 16.80
CA ALA A 366 22.71 5.29 16.83
C ALA A 366 22.03 6.67 16.94
N VAL A 367 22.38 7.41 17.98
CA VAL A 367 22.06 8.83 18.09
C VAL A 367 23.14 9.60 17.35
N LEU A 368 22.74 10.28 16.28
CA LEU A 368 23.63 10.96 15.37
C LEU A 368 23.68 12.45 15.67
N GLU A 369 24.80 13.08 15.31
CA GLU A 369 24.81 14.50 15.07
C GLU A 369 23.83 14.82 13.92
N PRO A 370 22.88 15.76 14.12
CA PRO A 370 21.85 16.03 13.11
C PRO A 370 22.46 16.33 11.74
N VAL A 371 22.03 15.59 10.73
CA VAL A 371 22.51 15.74 9.35
C VAL A 371 21.33 15.70 8.39
N VAL A 372 21.33 16.57 7.37
CA VAL A 372 20.28 16.59 6.35
C VAL A 372 20.60 15.58 5.26
N ILE A 373 19.74 14.57 5.10
CA ILE A 373 19.82 13.54 4.05
C ILE A 373 18.48 13.53 3.31
N ALA A 374 18.51 13.73 1.99
CA ALA A 374 17.33 13.77 1.14
C ALA A 374 16.24 14.72 1.68
N GLY A 375 16.64 15.96 2.03
CA GLY A 375 15.72 17.03 2.44
C GLY A 375 15.18 16.94 3.88
N SER A 376 15.49 15.90 4.64
CA SER A 376 15.07 15.79 6.05
C SER A 376 16.25 15.64 7.01
N THR A 377 16.11 16.20 8.20
CA THR A 377 17.10 16.06 9.28
C THR A 377 17.04 14.66 9.89
N VAL A 378 18.13 13.92 9.77
CA VAL A 378 18.35 12.62 10.38
C VAL A 378 19.16 12.81 11.66
N SER A 379 18.58 12.44 12.80
CA SER A 379 19.23 12.45 14.11
C SER A 379 19.38 11.06 14.73
N ASN A 380 18.77 10.04 14.12
CA ASN A 380 18.82 8.66 14.59
C ASN A 380 18.96 7.72 13.39
N ALA A 381 19.75 6.66 13.54
CA ALA A 381 19.85 5.60 12.54
C ALA A 381 19.86 4.21 13.20
N THR A 382 19.22 3.24 12.56
CA THR A 382 19.19 1.87 13.06
C THR A 382 20.54 1.18 12.88
N LEU A 383 20.93 0.36 13.86
CA LEU A 383 22.08 -0.55 13.79
C LEU A 383 21.65 -2.03 13.72
N HIS A 384 20.36 -2.29 13.56
CA HIS A 384 19.71 -3.60 13.46
C HIS A 384 19.84 -4.49 14.71
N ASN A 385 21.03 -4.96 15.06
CA ASN A 385 21.28 -5.90 16.16
C ASN A 385 22.76 -5.88 16.62
N GLU A 386 23.08 -6.63 17.68
CA GLU A 386 24.44 -6.69 18.24
C GLU A 386 25.49 -7.28 17.27
N ASP A 387 25.09 -8.18 16.36
CA ASP A 387 26.02 -8.78 15.39
C ASP A 387 26.39 -7.79 14.29
N GLU A 388 25.43 -6.99 13.81
CA GLU A 388 25.69 -5.97 12.78
C GLU A 388 26.58 -4.84 13.30
N ILE A 389 26.46 -4.46 14.58
CA ILE A 389 27.40 -3.50 15.20
C ILE A 389 28.82 -4.05 15.18
N LYS A 390 29.01 -5.31 15.60
CA LYS A 390 30.33 -5.95 15.63
C LYS A 390 30.90 -6.13 14.23
N LYS A 391 30.07 -6.57 13.28
CA LYS A 391 30.47 -6.77 11.88
C LYS A 391 30.90 -5.48 11.20
N LYS A 392 30.18 -4.38 11.45
CA LYS A 392 30.52 -3.05 10.92
C LYS A 392 31.56 -2.32 11.77
N ASP A 393 31.87 -2.82 12.97
CA ASP A 393 32.72 -2.19 13.99
C ASP A 393 32.32 -0.73 14.28
N VAL A 394 31.03 -0.45 14.47
CA VAL A 394 30.56 0.91 14.76
C VAL A 394 30.75 1.24 16.24
N ARG A 395 31.42 2.35 16.54
CA ARG A 395 31.74 2.80 17.91
C ARG A 395 31.10 4.14 18.24
N ILE A 396 30.86 4.39 19.52
CA ILE A 396 30.41 5.71 19.99
C ILE A 396 31.55 6.70 19.78
N GLY A 397 31.26 7.81 19.11
CA GLY A 397 32.24 8.82 18.71
C GLY A 397 32.67 8.75 17.24
N ASP A 398 32.41 7.63 16.55
CA ASP A 398 32.80 7.43 15.14
C ASP A 398 32.15 8.47 14.21
N PHE A 399 32.88 8.83 13.16
CA PHE A 399 32.26 9.36 11.95
C PHE A 399 31.73 8.20 11.11
N VAL A 400 30.46 8.27 10.72
CA VAL A 400 29.76 7.21 9.99
C VAL A 400 29.17 7.75 8.70
N LEU A 401 29.15 6.89 7.68
CA LEU A 401 28.42 7.14 6.45
C LEU A 401 26.99 6.63 6.61
N VAL A 402 26.02 7.53 6.48
CA VAL A 402 24.59 7.29 6.72
C VAL A 402 23.82 7.58 5.44
N HIS A 403 22.81 6.77 5.15
CA HIS A 403 21.86 7.02 4.07
C HIS A 403 20.45 6.67 4.52
N LYS A 404 19.46 6.90 3.66
CA LYS A 404 18.09 6.42 3.87
C LYS A 404 17.76 5.25 2.95
N ALA A 405 17.54 4.07 3.51
CA ALA A 405 17.03 2.94 2.77
C ALA A 405 15.60 3.24 2.26
N GLY A 406 15.41 3.09 0.95
CA GLY A 406 14.15 3.42 0.27
C GLY A 406 13.66 4.86 0.52
N ASP A 407 14.59 5.80 0.72
CA ASP A 407 14.35 7.21 1.05
C ASP A 407 13.56 7.49 2.35
N ILE A 408 13.37 6.46 3.18
CA ILE A 408 12.56 6.54 4.41
C ILE A 408 13.37 6.23 5.66
N ILE A 409 14.07 5.10 5.71
CA ILE A 409 14.66 4.58 6.98
C ILE A 409 16.15 4.89 7.04
N PRO A 410 16.64 5.73 7.98
CA PRO A 410 18.06 6.01 8.08
C PRO A 410 18.87 4.82 8.62
N GLU A 411 19.94 4.46 7.92
CA GLU A 411 20.84 3.37 8.29
C GLU A 411 22.33 3.75 8.14
N ILE A 412 23.15 3.21 9.04
CA ILE A 412 24.62 3.34 8.96
C ILE A 412 25.16 2.29 8.00
N ILE A 413 25.86 2.75 6.96
CA ILE A 413 26.54 1.89 5.99
C ILE A 413 27.82 1.34 6.61
N LYS A 414 28.72 2.24 7.01
CA LYS A 414 30.05 1.92 7.55
C LYS A 414 30.60 3.07 8.39
N PRO A 415 31.46 2.78 9.37
CA PRO A 415 32.30 3.79 10.01
C PRO A 415 33.43 4.23 9.07
N LEU A 416 33.91 5.45 9.27
CA LEU A 416 35.11 5.99 8.65
C LEU A 416 36.29 5.78 9.62
N VAL A 417 36.86 4.58 9.56
CA VAL A 417 37.92 4.11 10.48
C VAL A 417 39.13 5.04 10.42
N GLU A 418 39.41 5.61 9.26
CA GLU A 418 40.50 6.58 9.03
C GLU A 418 40.33 7.90 9.79
N LYS A 419 39.11 8.23 10.26
CA LYS A 419 38.84 9.43 11.06
C LYS A 419 38.89 9.18 12.57
N ARG A 420 39.21 7.97 12.99
CA ARG A 420 39.31 7.64 14.42
C ARG A 420 40.52 8.29 15.05
N ASN A 421 40.33 8.81 16.26
CA ASN A 421 41.39 9.44 17.05
C ASN A 421 41.72 8.68 18.35
N GLY A 422 41.11 7.52 18.57
CA GLY A 422 41.33 6.66 19.74
C GLY A 422 40.45 7.01 20.94
N SER A 423 39.59 8.02 20.85
CA SER A 423 38.62 8.36 21.91
C SER A 423 37.30 7.59 21.80
N GLU A 424 37.13 6.81 20.73
CA GLU A 424 35.89 6.08 20.43
C GLU A 424 35.68 4.92 21.41
N LYS A 425 34.42 4.70 21.80
CA LYS A 425 34.05 3.65 22.76
C LYS A 425 33.30 2.54 22.08
N GLU A 426 33.70 1.30 22.34
CA GLU A 426 32.95 0.13 21.90
C GLU A 426 31.61 0.05 22.64
N PHE A 427 30.56 -0.30 21.91
CA PHE A 427 29.23 -0.48 22.45
C PHE A 427 29.00 -1.95 22.80
N GLU A 428 28.61 -2.22 24.04
CA GLU A 428 28.17 -3.53 24.48
C GLU A 428 26.66 -3.54 24.69
N MET A 429 25.99 -4.56 24.15
CA MET A 429 24.57 -4.74 24.36
C MET A 429 24.29 -5.04 25.85
N PRO A 430 23.38 -4.31 26.52
CA PRO A 430 23.22 -4.43 27.95
C PRO A 430 22.64 -5.80 28.34
N LEU A 431 23.20 -6.39 29.39
CA LEU A 431 22.71 -7.66 29.96
C LEU A 431 21.37 -7.49 30.68
N LYS A 432 21.05 -6.26 31.11
CA LYS A 432 19.77 -5.91 31.72
C LYS A 432 18.98 -4.98 30.82
N CYS A 433 17.67 -5.14 30.83
CA CYS A 433 16.73 -4.32 30.09
C CYS A 433 16.81 -2.86 30.59
N PRO A 434 17.08 -1.87 29.72
CA PRO A 434 17.20 -0.47 30.13
C PRO A 434 15.88 0.16 30.61
N VAL A 435 14.73 -0.48 30.33
CA VAL A 435 13.42 0.03 30.74
C VAL A 435 12.91 -0.62 32.04
N CYS A 436 13.00 -1.94 32.17
CA CYS A 436 12.44 -2.64 33.34
C CYS A 436 13.49 -3.28 34.26
N GLY A 437 14.77 -3.20 33.92
CA GLY A 437 15.88 -3.75 34.71
C GLY A 437 15.98 -5.29 34.71
N SER A 438 15.07 -6.01 34.07
CA SER A 438 15.07 -7.47 34.00
C SER A 438 16.18 -8.01 33.11
N ASP A 439 16.56 -9.27 33.31
CA ASP A 439 17.62 -9.90 32.52
C ASP A 439 17.24 -9.99 31.04
N THR A 440 18.26 -9.99 30.19
CA THR A 440 18.11 -10.14 28.76
C THR A 440 18.70 -11.47 28.31
N LEU A 441 18.01 -12.14 27.41
CA LEU A 441 18.42 -13.43 26.86
C LEU A 441 18.52 -13.33 25.35
N ARG A 442 19.59 -13.90 24.80
CA ARG A 442 19.71 -14.18 23.37
C ARG A 442 19.52 -15.69 23.18
N PRO A 443 18.36 -16.15 22.67
CA PRO A 443 18.12 -17.56 22.41
C PRO A 443 19.13 -18.13 21.41
N GLU A 444 19.46 -19.41 21.56
CA GLU A 444 20.36 -20.11 20.66
C GLU A 444 19.84 -20.08 19.21
N GLY A 445 20.72 -19.76 18.26
CA GLY A 445 20.39 -19.62 16.84
C GLY A 445 19.71 -18.30 16.43
N GLU A 446 19.50 -17.36 17.35
CA GLU A 446 18.91 -16.05 17.02
C GLU A 446 19.92 -14.91 17.07
N ALA A 447 19.79 -13.92 16.17
CA ALA A 447 20.63 -12.72 16.13
C ALA A 447 20.23 -11.65 17.17
N VAL A 448 19.02 -11.74 17.75
CA VAL A 448 18.40 -10.66 18.53
C VAL A 448 18.28 -11.05 20.00
N ARG A 449 18.94 -10.28 20.86
CA ARG A 449 18.78 -10.31 22.32
C ARG A 449 17.46 -9.68 22.75
N ARG A 450 16.83 -10.22 23.79
CA ARG A 450 15.50 -9.76 24.25
C ARG A 450 15.40 -9.62 25.76
N CYS A 451 14.57 -8.68 26.20
CA CYS A 451 14.09 -8.61 27.57
C CYS A 451 13.28 -9.88 27.88
N THR A 452 13.59 -10.51 29.02
CA THR A 452 12.88 -11.71 29.48
C THR A 452 11.57 -11.42 30.19
N SER A 453 11.39 -10.18 30.67
CA SER A 453 10.18 -9.78 31.41
C SER A 453 9.06 -9.37 30.48
N LEU A 454 7.95 -10.11 30.56
CA LEU A 454 6.68 -9.80 29.88
C LEU A 454 5.94 -8.61 30.51
N ALA A 455 6.29 -8.25 31.75
CA ALA A 455 5.77 -7.08 32.45
C ALA A 455 6.58 -5.80 32.15
N CYS A 456 7.53 -5.84 31.22
CA CYS A 456 8.32 -4.68 30.84
C CYS A 456 7.40 -3.56 30.31
N PRO A 457 7.44 -2.33 30.85
CA PRO A 457 6.62 -1.22 30.36
C PRO A 457 6.76 -0.96 28.86
N ALA A 458 7.95 -1.13 28.29
CA ALA A 458 8.17 -0.97 26.84
C ALA A 458 7.47 -2.05 26.00
N ILE A 459 7.29 -3.26 26.55
CA ILE A 459 6.51 -4.30 25.90
C ILE A 459 5.02 -4.03 26.08
N GLN A 460 4.59 -3.59 27.26
CA GLN A 460 3.18 -3.30 27.54
C GLN A 460 2.65 -2.13 26.70
N TYR A 461 3.43 -1.05 26.55
CA TYR A 461 3.07 0.06 25.66
C TYR A 461 2.80 -0.42 24.23
N GLU A 462 3.77 -1.10 23.61
CA GLU A 462 3.62 -1.63 22.25
C GLU A 462 2.55 -2.72 22.15
N ALA A 463 2.40 -3.56 23.17
CA ALA A 463 1.37 -4.60 23.20
C ALA A 463 -0.03 -4.00 23.24
N ILE A 464 -0.26 -2.96 24.05
CA ILE A 464 -1.56 -2.27 24.13
C ILE A 464 -1.85 -1.53 22.82
N VAL A 465 -0.85 -0.86 22.22
CA VAL A 465 -1.00 -0.20 20.91
C VAL A 465 -1.33 -1.23 19.82
N HIS A 466 -0.61 -2.35 19.78
CA HIS A 466 -0.88 -3.45 18.84
C HIS A 466 -2.26 -4.06 19.07
N PHE A 467 -2.65 -4.25 20.33
CA PHE A 467 -3.96 -4.75 20.72
C PHE A 467 -5.08 -3.82 20.24
N ALA A 468 -4.91 -2.50 20.40
CA ALA A 468 -5.86 -1.48 19.96
C ALA A 468 -5.88 -1.25 18.45
N SER A 469 -4.84 -1.69 17.73
CA SER A 469 -4.64 -1.42 16.31
C SER A 469 -5.82 -1.85 15.44
N LYS A 470 -5.93 -1.24 14.25
CA LYS A 470 -6.98 -1.59 13.27
C LYS A 470 -7.02 -3.08 12.99
N ALA A 471 -5.88 -3.77 12.88
CA ALA A 471 -5.84 -5.22 12.63
C ALA A 471 -6.11 -6.08 13.87
N GLY A 472 -5.81 -5.57 15.07
CA GLY A 472 -6.15 -6.18 16.36
C GLY A 472 -7.62 -6.01 16.71
N MET A 473 -7.88 -5.46 17.89
CA MET A 473 -9.23 -5.25 18.41
C MET A 473 -9.92 -3.99 17.86
N ASP A 474 -9.23 -3.18 17.06
CA ASP A 474 -9.81 -2.07 16.30
C ASP A 474 -10.51 -1.05 17.21
N ILE A 475 -9.75 -0.53 18.18
CA ILE A 475 -10.21 0.45 19.17
C ILE A 475 -9.82 1.85 18.68
N GLU A 476 -10.66 2.41 17.81
CA GLU A 476 -10.54 3.80 17.37
C GLU A 476 -10.50 4.77 18.56
N GLY A 477 -9.55 5.70 18.52
CA GLY A 477 -9.31 6.68 19.59
C GLY A 477 -8.24 6.28 20.62
N LEU A 478 -7.87 4.99 20.70
CA LEU A 478 -6.81 4.51 21.60
C LEU A 478 -5.44 4.44 20.87
N GLY A 479 -4.96 5.60 20.43
CA GLY A 479 -3.68 5.71 19.73
C GLY A 479 -2.45 5.73 20.65
N PRO A 480 -1.23 5.67 20.10
CA PRO A 480 0.03 5.61 20.86
C PRO A 480 0.15 6.69 21.95
N ALA A 481 -0.18 7.95 21.61
CA ALA A 481 -0.13 9.07 22.56
C ALA A 481 -1.10 8.92 23.75
N ILE A 482 -2.24 8.25 23.57
CA ILE A 482 -3.21 8.03 24.65
C ILE A 482 -2.80 6.85 25.51
N VAL A 483 -2.32 5.77 24.90
CA VAL A 483 -1.77 4.62 25.61
C VAL A 483 -0.61 5.04 26.52
N ASP A 484 0.30 5.89 26.03
CA ASP A 484 1.42 6.44 26.81
C ASP A 484 0.91 7.18 28.06
N LYS A 485 -0.05 8.09 27.89
CA LYS A 485 -0.64 8.85 29.01
C LYS A 485 -1.35 7.97 30.02
N LEU A 486 -2.12 6.98 29.57
CA LEU A 486 -2.84 6.06 30.45
C LEU A 486 -1.87 5.20 31.27
N LEU A 487 -0.76 4.75 30.66
CA LEU A 487 0.31 4.03 31.36
C LEU A 487 1.05 4.94 32.35
N GLN A 488 1.39 6.18 31.96
CA GLN A 488 2.07 7.14 32.84
C GLN A 488 1.23 7.51 34.06
N LYS A 489 -0.09 7.65 33.90
CA LYS A 489 -1.04 7.88 35.01
C LYS A 489 -1.34 6.60 35.80
N GLY A 490 -0.84 5.44 35.38
CA GLY A 490 -1.09 4.15 36.03
C GLY A 490 -2.53 3.65 35.93
N LEU A 491 -3.32 4.18 34.99
CA LEU A 491 -4.73 3.82 34.77
C LEU A 491 -4.87 2.47 34.07
N ILE A 492 -3.87 2.09 33.27
CA ILE A 492 -3.76 0.76 32.67
C ILE A 492 -2.35 0.22 32.90
N LYS A 493 -2.22 -1.11 32.97
CA LYS A 493 -0.94 -1.82 33.06
C LYS A 493 -0.80 -2.88 31.98
N ASP A 494 -1.93 -3.43 31.55
CA ASP A 494 -2.02 -4.40 30.46
C ASP A 494 -3.21 -4.10 29.53
N ALA A 495 -3.33 -4.87 28.45
CA ALA A 495 -4.37 -4.66 27.45
C ALA A 495 -5.79 -4.95 27.96
N ALA A 496 -5.95 -5.74 29.02
CA ALA A 496 -7.26 -6.04 29.58
C ALA A 496 -7.80 -4.87 30.41
N ASP A 497 -6.92 -4.12 31.08
CA ASP A 497 -7.30 -2.94 31.88
C ASP A 497 -8.04 -1.87 31.05
N VAL A 498 -7.81 -1.82 29.73
CA VAL A 498 -8.52 -0.92 28.79
C VAL A 498 -10.04 -1.06 28.90
N TYR A 499 -10.55 -2.27 29.13
CA TYR A 499 -11.99 -2.53 29.21
C TYR A 499 -12.62 -2.11 30.56
N TYR A 500 -11.80 -1.68 31.51
CA TYR A 500 -12.23 -1.22 32.84
C TYR A 500 -12.10 0.29 33.03
N LEU A 501 -11.64 1.02 32.01
CA LEU A 501 -11.58 2.47 32.01
C LEU A 501 -12.99 3.07 32.12
N LYS A 502 -13.13 4.06 33.00
CA LYS A 502 -14.37 4.80 33.21
C LYS A 502 -14.32 6.14 32.48
N TYR A 503 -15.48 6.80 32.43
CA TYR A 503 -15.60 8.12 31.80
C TYR A 503 -14.65 9.12 32.46
N GLU A 504 -14.55 9.11 33.79
CA GLU A 504 -13.75 10.05 34.57
C GLU A 504 -12.24 9.83 34.38
N ASP A 505 -11.81 8.60 34.06
CA ASP A 505 -10.40 8.27 33.82
C ASP A 505 -9.89 8.87 32.50
N ILE A 506 -10.79 9.06 31.54
CA ILE A 506 -10.51 9.54 30.18
C ILE A 506 -10.83 11.04 30.06
N TYR A 507 -11.91 11.49 30.71
CA TYR A 507 -12.37 12.86 30.70
C TYR A 507 -11.32 13.78 31.37
N GLY A 508 -10.75 14.71 30.60
CA GLY A 508 -9.69 15.59 31.08
C GLY A 508 -8.26 15.10 30.77
N LEU A 509 -8.08 14.03 29.99
CA LEU A 509 -6.83 13.85 29.23
C LEU A 509 -6.73 14.97 28.17
N ASP A 510 -5.53 15.47 27.86
CA ASP A 510 -5.41 16.58 26.89
C ASP A 510 -6.06 16.19 25.56
N ASN A 511 -6.92 17.08 25.05
CA ASN A 511 -7.76 16.90 23.85
C ASN A 511 -8.93 15.91 23.99
N PHE A 512 -9.23 15.39 25.18
CA PHE A 512 -10.47 14.63 25.44
C PHE A 512 -11.54 15.51 26.07
N LYS A 513 -12.56 15.83 25.26
CA LYS A 513 -13.85 16.39 25.68
C LYS A 513 -14.92 15.30 25.70
N GLU A 514 -16.13 15.65 26.12
CA GLU A 514 -17.27 14.74 26.24
C GLU A 514 -17.48 13.83 25.01
N LYS A 515 -17.49 14.40 23.80
CA LYS A 515 -17.71 13.62 22.56
C LYS A 515 -16.61 12.60 22.29
N SER A 516 -15.34 13.00 22.42
CA SER A 516 -14.19 12.10 22.20
C SER A 516 -14.10 11.01 23.27
N THR A 517 -14.44 11.34 24.52
CA THR A 517 -14.50 10.36 25.62
C THR A 517 -15.55 9.30 25.34
N ASN A 518 -16.77 9.72 24.97
CA ASN A 518 -17.85 8.79 24.61
C ASN A 518 -17.51 7.96 23.38
N ASN A 519 -16.85 8.54 22.37
CA ASN A 519 -16.41 7.80 21.19
C ASN A 519 -15.42 6.69 21.54
N LEU A 520 -14.42 6.96 22.38
CA LEU A 520 -13.44 5.96 22.81
C LEU A 520 -14.11 4.85 23.63
N LEU A 521 -14.94 5.18 24.62
CA LEU A 521 -15.68 4.18 25.41
C LEU A 521 -16.59 3.31 24.53
N ASN A 522 -17.26 3.91 23.56
CA ASN A 522 -18.08 3.18 22.58
C ASN A 522 -17.22 2.24 21.72
N SER A 523 -16.03 2.69 21.31
CA SER A 523 -15.07 1.88 20.55
C SER A 523 -14.57 0.68 21.35
N ILE A 524 -14.20 0.89 22.62
CA ILE A 524 -13.82 -0.18 23.57
C ILE A 524 -14.97 -1.18 23.77
N ASN A 525 -16.21 -0.73 23.88
CA ASN A 525 -17.35 -1.64 24.01
C ASN A 525 -17.63 -2.41 22.72
N LYS A 526 -17.52 -1.77 21.55
CA LYS A 526 -17.68 -2.43 20.24
C LYS A 526 -16.61 -3.50 20.02
N SER A 527 -15.37 -3.27 20.45
CA SER A 527 -14.26 -4.21 20.24
C SER A 527 -14.45 -5.55 20.94
N LYS A 528 -15.23 -5.61 22.04
CA LYS A 528 -15.59 -6.87 22.72
C LYS A 528 -16.22 -7.91 21.80
N SER A 529 -16.90 -7.48 20.73
CA SER A 529 -17.59 -8.35 19.76
C SER A 529 -16.71 -8.87 18.61
N LYS A 530 -15.43 -8.47 18.53
CA LYS A 530 -14.53 -8.87 17.45
C LYS A 530 -14.31 -10.40 17.45
N PRO A 531 -14.01 -11.01 16.28
CA PRO A 531 -13.84 -12.46 16.18
C PRO A 531 -12.56 -12.93 16.90
N LEU A 532 -12.54 -14.21 17.29
CA LEU A 532 -11.41 -14.83 17.99
C LEU A 532 -10.08 -14.64 17.27
N SER A 533 -10.04 -14.70 15.93
CA SER A 533 -8.79 -14.52 15.18
C SER A 533 -8.15 -13.14 15.41
N ARG A 534 -8.96 -12.08 15.54
CA ARG A 534 -8.45 -10.75 15.88
C ARG A 534 -7.90 -10.68 17.29
N LEU A 535 -8.54 -11.35 18.24
CA LEU A 535 -8.04 -11.45 19.61
C LEU A 535 -6.70 -12.20 19.66
N LEU A 536 -6.59 -13.34 18.95
CA LEU A 536 -5.34 -14.11 18.85
C LEU A 536 -4.20 -13.28 18.24
N PHE A 537 -4.49 -12.51 17.20
CA PHE A 537 -3.52 -11.58 16.62
C PHE A 537 -3.16 -10.45 17.60
N ALA A 538 -4.15 -9.88 18.28
CA ALA A 538 -3.99 -8.77 19.23
C ALA A 538 -3.19 -9.16 20.49
N MET A 539 -3.23 -10.43 20.91
CA MET A 539 -2.41 -10.94 22.03
C MET A 539 -0.91 -10.99 21.72
N GLY A 540 -0.51 -10.83 20.46
CA GLY A 540 0.90 -10.71 20.09
C GLY A 540 1.72 -11.99 20.31
N ILE A 541 1.09 -13.16 20.19
CA ILE A 541 1.77 -14.46 20.33
C ILE A 541 2.87 -14.57 19.26
N ARG A 542 4.08 -14.97 19.65
CA ARG A 542 5.22 -14.99 18.74
C ARG A 542 4.98 -15.95 17.57
N PHE A 543 5.35 -15.52 16.36
CA PHE A 543 5.08 -16.19 15.08
C PHE A 543 3.60 -16.29 14.67
N VAL A 544 2.66 -15.78 15.48
CA VAL A 544 1.24 -15.75 15.14
C VAL A 544 0.89 -14.38 14.54
N GLY A 545 1.02 -14.29 13.21
CA GLY A 545 0.50 -13.17 12.43
C GLY A 545 -1.01 -13.29 12.21
N SER A 546 -1.62 -12.32 11.50
CA SER A 546 -3.07 -12.32 11.24
C SER A 546 -3.55 -13.61 10.57
N HIS A 547 -2.80 -14.08 9.57
CA HIS A 547 -3.09 -15.33 8.85
C HIS A 547 -3.07 -16.55 9.78
N ILE A 548 -2.02 -16.71 10.58
CA ILE A 548 -1.91 -17.84 11.52
C ILE A 548 -2.97 -17.74 12.63
N ALA A 549 -3.36 -16.52 13.02
CA ALA A 549 -4.44 -16.31 13.97
C ALA A 549 -5.80 -16.74 13.39
N ASP A 550 -6.04 -16.53 12.08
CA ASP A 550 -7.21 -17.07 11.38
C ASP A 550 -7.15 -18.60 11.34
N VAL A 551 -6.02 -19.20 10.97
CA VAL A 551 -5.84 -20.67 10.97
C VAL A 551 -6.14 -21.27 12.35
N LEU A 552 -5.61 -20.68 13.41
CA LEU A 552 -5.88 -21.12 14.79
C LEU A 552 -7.37 -20.97 15.15
N ALA A 553 -8.00 -19.84 14.81
CA ALA A 553 -9.42 -19.62 15.10
C ALA A 553 -10.34 -20.53 14.27
N GLU A 554 -9.93 -20.96 13.07
CA GLU A 554 -10.69 -21.91 12.26
C GLU A 554 -10.63 -23.33 12.83
N ASN A 555 -9.51 -23.72 13.45
CA ASN A 555 -9.34 -25.05 14.05
C ASN A 555 -9.87 -25.15 15.49
N TYR A 556 -9.98 -24.02 16.22
CA TYR A 556 -10.46 -24.00 17.60
C TYR A 556 -11.73 -23.15 17.78
N ASN A 557 -12.81 -23.82 18.24
CA ASN A 557 -14.14 -23.20 18.40
C ASN A 557 -14.19 -22.10 19.47
N ASN A 558 -13.29 -22.15 20.45
CA ASN A 558 -13.15 -21.12 21.48
C ASN A 558 -11.69 -21.05 21.99
N LEU A 559 -11.37 -19.94 22.66
CA LEU A 559 -10.03 -19.72 23.20
C LEU A 559 -9.64 -20.77 24.26
N ASP A 560 -10.59 -21.20 25.10
CA ASP A 560 -10.31 -22.18 26.17
C ASP A 560 -9.78 -23.52 25.64
N LYS A 561 -10.32 -23.99 24.51
CA LYS A 561 -9.82 -25.20 23.85
C LYS A 561 -8.40 -25.02 23.35
N LEU A 562 -8.12 -23.88 22.71
CA LEU A 562 -6.77 -23.57 22.22
C LEU A 562 -5.76 -23.46 23.37
N MET A 563 -6.15 -22.87 24.50
CA MET A 563 -5.30 -22.74 25.70
C MET A 563 -4.87 -24.08 26.30
N ASN A 564 -5.65 -25.14 26.05
CA ASN A 564 -5.38 -26.49 26.53
C ASN A 564 -4.77 -27.41 25.45
N ALA A 565 -4.56 -26.91 24.24
CA ALA A 565 -4.02 -27.68 23.13
C ALA A 565 -2.56 -28.10 23.37
N GLY A 566 -2.24 -29.33 22.96
CA GLY A 566 -0.89 -29.89 23.06
C GLY A 566 0.04 -29.46 21.93
N PHE A 567 1.35 -29.70 22.11
CA PHE A 567 2.33 -29.39 21.07
C PHE A 567 2.14 -30.26 19.82
N GLU A 568 1.90 -31.57 19.97
CA GLU A 568 1.68 -32.45 18.82
C GLU A 568 0.40 -32.10 18.06
N GLU A 569 -0.67 -31.77 18.79
CA GLU A 569 -1.95 -31.35 18.23
C GLU A 569 -1.80 -30.09 17.37
N LEU A 570 -1.16 -29.04 17.92
CA LEU A 570 -0.93 -27.79 17.20
C LEU A 570 0.00 -27.97 16.00
N SER A 571 1.06 -28.78 16.14
CA SER A 571 2.00 -29.06 15.04
C SER A 571 1.38 -29.89 13.91
N GLY A 572 0.26 -30.57 14.18
CA GLY A 572 -0.50 -31.32 13.18
C GLY A 572 -1.40 -30.46 12.29
N ILE A 573 -1.61 -29.20 12.64
CA ILE A 573 -2.43 -28.26 11.86
C ILE A 573 -1.64 -27.79 10.64
N PHE A 574 -2.28 -27.84 9.46
CA PHE A 574 -1.69 -27.33 8.23
C PHE A 574 -1.26 -25.86 8.40
N GLU A 575 -0.03 -25.54 7.97
CA GLU A 575 0.65 -24.25 8.14
C GLU A 575 1.18 -23.90 9.55
N ILE A 576 0.92 -24.73 10.56
CA ILE A 576 1.48 -24.55 11.90
C ILE A 576 2.72 -25.43 12.08
N GLY A 577 3.89 -24.83 11.86
CA GLY A 577 5.17 -25.51 12.08
C GLY A 577 5.55 -25.62 13.58
N PRO A 578 6.54 -26.47 13.92
CA PRO A 578 6.99 -26.71 15.31
C PRO A 578 7.31 -25.44 16.11
N ARG A 579 7.88 -24.41 15.47
CA ARG A 579 8.21 -23.13 16.14
C ARG A 579 6.96 -22.35 16.55
N ILE A 580 5.90 -22.40 15.73
CA ILE A 580 4.62 -21.74 16.01
C ILE A 580 3.91 -22.50 17.13
N ALA A 581 3.80 -23.82 17.01
CA ALA A 581 3.19 -24.67 18.03
C ALA A 581 3.85 -24.47 19.40
N TRP A 582 5.19 -24.51 19.46
CA TRP A 582 5.93 -24.26 20.69
C TRP A 582 5.65 -22.87 21.28
N SER A 583 5.61 -21.85 20.43
CA SER A 583 5.32 -20.47 20.86
C SER A 583 3.92 -20.33 21.47
N VAL A 584 2.91 -20.92 20.83
CA VAL A 584 1.52 -20.91 21.30
C VAL A 584 1.38 -21.63 22.64
N VAL A 585 1.96 -22.84 22.76
CA VAL A 585 1.94 -23.61 24.01
C VAL A 585 2.65 -22.87 25.13
N THR A 586 3.86 -22.35 24.87
CA THR A 586 4.63 -21.60 25.87
C THR A 586 3.88 -20.35 26.31
N PHE A 587 3.24 -19.61 25.39
CA PHE A 587 2.45 -18.44 25.71
C PHE A 587 1.30 -18.76 26.67
N PHE A 588 0.49 -19.78 26.38
CA PHE A 588 -0.66 -20.14 27.23
C PHE A 588 -0.28 -20.89 28.51
N ARG A 589 0.95 -21.40 28.64
CA ARG A 589 1.44 -21.97 29.91
C ARG A 589 1.87 -20.91 30.93
N GLN A 590 2.13 -19.69 30.50
CA GLN A 590 2.57 -18.61 31.38
C GLN A 590 1.41 -18.08 32.22
N ALA A 591 1.56 -18.12 33.55
CA ALA A 591 0.52 -17.69 34.50
C ALA A 591 0.09 -16.22 34.28
N GLN A 592 1.02 -15.34 33.94
CA GLN A 592 0.74 -13.92 33.69
C GLN A 592 -0.20 -13.72 32.50
N ASN A 593 0.00 -14.44 31.40
CA ASN A 593 -0.87 -14.34 30.23
C ASN A 593 -2.27 -14.89 30.55
N ARG A 594 -2.36 -15.96 31.36
CA ARG A 594 -3.64 -16.49 31.83
C ARG A 594 -4.42 -15.46 32.65
N LEU A 595 -3.76 -14.69 33.51
CA LEU A 595 -4.40 -13.61 34.27
C LEU A 595 -4.97 -12.51 33.36
N VAL A 596 -4.24 -12.11 32.32
CA VAL A 596 -4.74 -11.13 31.34
C VAL A 596 -5.93 -11.69 30.58
N ILE A 597 -5.88 -12.96 30.15
CA ILE A 597 -6.99 -13.63 29.46
C ILE A 597 -8.22 -13.72 30.37
N GLU A 598 -8.05 -14.04 31.65
CA GLU A 598 -9.14 -14.07 32.63
C GLU A 598 -9.79 -12.68 32.81
N LYS A 599 -8.98 -11.62 32.92
CA LYS A 599 -9.50 -10.24 32.92
C LYS A 599 -10.30 -9.93 31.64
N LEU A 600 -9.81 -10.33 30.47
CA LEU A 600 -10.52 -10.14 29.19
C LEU A 600 -11.86 -10.90 29.16
N ALA A 601 -11.89 -12.12 29.69
CA ALA A 601 -13.11 -12.90 29.82
C ALA A 601 -14.13 -12.19 30.72
N ASN A 602 -13.70 -11.72 31.89
CA ASN A 602 -14.52 -10.97 32.84
C ASN A 602 -15.03 -9.63 32.27
N ALA A 603 -14.28 -9.01 31.36
CA ALA A 603 -14.68 -7.82 30.63
C ALA A 603 -15.73 -8.07 29.52
N GLY A 604 -16.01 -9.34 29.21
CA GLY A 604 -16.98 -9.77 28.20
C GLY A 604 -16.44 -9.81 26.77
N VAL A 605 -15.13 -9.97 26.59
CA VAL A 605 -14.51 -10.10 25.25
C VAL A 605 -14.90 -11.44 24.62
N ASN A 606 -15.24 -11.43 23.33
CA ASN A 606 -15.66 -12.62 22.61
C ASN A 606 -14.51 -13.61 22.40
N PHE A 607 -14.63 -14.79 23.02
CA PHE A 607 -13.67 -15.89 22.88
C PHE A 607 -14.11 -16.96 21.87
N LYS A 608 -15.25 -16.76 21.19
CA LYS A 608 -15.80 -17.74 20.25
C LYS A 608 -15.35 -17.43 18.82
N SER A 609 -15.02 -18.49 18.08
CA SER A 609 -14.83 -18.41 16.63
C SER A 609 -16.18 -18.47 15.92
N ARG A 610 -16.30 -17.84 14.74
CA ARG A 610 -17.48 -18.04 13.87
C ARG A 610 -17.37 -19.45 13.29
N GLN A 611 -18.35 -20.30 13.55
CA GLN A 611 -18.43 -21.60 12.88
C GLN A 611 -18.49 -21.38 11.37
N LYS A 612 -17.52 -21.92 10.63
CA LYS A 612 -17.85 -22.54 9.35
C LYS A 612 -18.65 -23.78 9.74
N ILE A 613 -19.94 -23.81 9.40
CA ILE A 613 -20.66 -25.07 9.38
C ILE A 613 -19.86 -25.93 8.40
N LEU A 614 -19.15 -26.94 8.93
CA LEU A 614 -18.63 -28.00 8.08
C LEU A 614 -19.90 -28.63 7.47
N GLU A 615 -20.08 -28.46 6.16
CA GLU A 615 -21.00 -29.31 5.42
C GLU A 615 -20.44 -30.73 5.54
N ILE A 616 -20.85 -31.45 6.59
CA ILE A 616 -20.62 -32.87 6.70
C ILE A 616 -21.42 -33.48 5.56
N ASN A 617 -20.72 -33.81 4.48
CA ASN A 617 -21.30 -34.52 3.39
C ASN A 617 -21.50 -35.97 3.84
N GLU A 618 -22.76 -36.38 4.04
CA GLU A 618 -23.13 -37.72 4.52
C GLU A 618 -22.55 -38.84 3.65
N ASN A 619 -22.17 -38.56 2.39
CA ASN A 619 -21.50 -39.51 1.52
C ASN A 619 -20.10 -39.95 2.01
N PHE A 620 -19.45 -39.14 2.86
CA PHE A 620 -18.10 -39.39 3.36
C PHE A 620 -18.05 -39.76 4.84
N LYS A 621 -19.10 -39.44 5.61
CA LYS A 621 -19.13 -39.60 7.06
C LYS A 621 -18.92 -41.06 7.47
N GLY A 622 -17.84 -41.30 8.22
CA GLY A 622 -17.50 -42.63 8.75
C GLY A 622 -16.98 -43.63 7.72
N LYS A 623 -16.77 -43.22 6.46
CA LYS A 623 -16.32 -44.08 5.36
C LYS A 623 -14.80 -44.14 5.26
N ILE A 624 -14.27 -45.32 4.97
CA ILE A 624 -12.82 -45.56 4.81
C ILE A 624 -12.45 -45.61 3.32
N PHE A 625 -11.53 -44.73 2.91
CA PHE A 625 -11.04 -44.60 1.55
C PHE A 625 -9.58 -45.04 1.42
N VAL A 626 -9.24 -45.64 0.28
CA VAL A 626 -7.85 -45.87 -0.14
C VAL A 626 -7.62 -45.23 -1.50
N LEU A 627 -6.53 -44.49 -1.64
CA LEU A 627 -6.16 -43.79 -2.87
C LEU A 627 -5.13 -44.62 -3.67
N THR A 628 -5.38 -44.84 -4.97
CA THR A 628 -4.43 -45.51 -5.90
C THR A 628 -4.41 -44.81 -7.26
N GLY A 629 -3.30 -44.88 -7.99
CA GLY A 629 -3.11 -44.19 -9.28
C GLY A 629 -2.89 -42.68 -9.15
N LYS A 630 -2.63 -42.01 -10.27
CA LYS A 630 -2.45 -40.56 -10.38
C LYS A 630 -3.80 -39.91 -10.73
N LEU A 631 -4.24 -38.97 -9.90
CA LEU A 631 -5.47 -38.20 -10.10
C LEU A 631 -5.16 -37.01 -11.03
N ASN A 632 -6.08 -36.69 -11.94
CA ASN A 632 -5.90 -35.66 -12.97
C ASN A 632 -6.37 -34.28 -12.50
N SER A 633 -7.42 -34.24 -11.68
CA SER A 633 -8.10 -33.03 -11.20
C SER A 633 -7.69 -32.66 -9.76
N PHE A 634 -7.22 -33.63 -8.96
CA PHE A 634 -6.76 -33.41 -7.59
C PHE A 634 -5.34 -33.95 -7.38
N SER A 635 -4.57 -33.37 -6.45
CA SER A 635 -3.43 -34.12 -5.90
C SER A 635 -3.93 -35.18 -4.90
N ARG A 636 -3.13 -36.23 -4.65
CA ARG A 636 -3.48 -37.24 -3.62
C ARG A 636 -3.63 -36.62 -2.22
N GLN A 637 -2.88 -35.54 -1.94
CA GLN A 637 -2.98 -34.81 -0.68
C GLN A 637 -4.27 -33.99 -0.61
N ASP A 638 -4.69 -33.36 -1.71
CA ASP A 638 -5.95 -32.61 -1.77
C ASP A 638 -7.15 -33.54 -1.62
N ALA A 639 -7.16 -34.67 -2.34
CA ALA A 639 -8.22 -35.67 -2.23
C ALA A 639 -8.32 -36.22 -0.79
N LYS A 640 -7.18 -36.48 -0.14
CA LYS A 640 -7.14 -36.89 1.27
C LYS A 640 -7.73 -35.82 2.18
N ALA A 641 -7.32 -34.56 2.01
CA ALA A 641 -7.83 -33.45 2.80
C ALA A 641 -9.33 -33.24 2.62
N ILE A 642 -9.86 -33.39 1.40
CA ILE A 642 -11.30 -33.30 1.12
C ILE A 642 -12.06 -34.42 1.85
N ILE A 643 -11.59 -35.67 1.78
CA ILE A 643 -12.21 -36.83 2.44
C ILE A 643 -12.22 -36.64 3.96
N GLU A 644 -11.08 -36.28 4.56
CA GLU A 644 -10.94 -36.08 6.00
C GLU A 644 -11.78 -34.89 6.49
N LYS A 645 -11.81 -33.79 5.73
CA LYS A 645 -12.64 -32.62 6.01
C LYS A 645 -14.14 -32.92 5.90
N SER A 646 -14.52 -33.89 5.07
CA SER A 646 -15.92 -34.33 4.88
C SER A 646 -16.34 -35.43 5.86
N GLY A 647 -15.48 -35.81 6.81
CA GLY A 647 -15.78 -36.80 7.87
C GLY A 647 -15.45 -38.25 7.51
N GLY A 648 -14.73 -38.50 6.42
CA GLY A 648 -14.19 -39.81 6.05
C GLY A 648 -12.76 -40.04 6.56
N LYS A 649 -12.25 -41.25 6.41
CA LYS A 649 -10.89 -41.66 6.84
C LYS A 649 -10.12 -42.23 5.66
N VAL A 650 -8.87 -41.81 5.45
CA VAL A 650 -8.00 -42.38 4.40
C VAL A 650 -6.98 -43.33 5.00
N THR A 651 -6.90 -44.56 4.47
CA THR A 651 -5.90 -45.57 4.87
C THR A 651 -4.91 -45.88 3.74
N SER A 652 -3.73 -46.37 4.11
CA SER A 652 -2.65 -46.67 3.15
C SER A 652 -2.80 -48.02 2.45
N SER A 653 -3.52 -48.98 3.04
CA SER A 653 -3.75 -50.33 2.53
C SER A 653 -5.24 -50.63 2.40
N VAL A 654 -5.58 -51.49 1.44
CA VAL A 654 -6.94 -52.00 1.26
C VAL A 654 -7.16 -53.14 2.26
N SER A 655 -8.24 -53.10 3.01
CA SER A 655 -8.65 -54.15 3.95
C SER A 655 -10.13 -54.47 3.77
N GLY A 656 -10.62 -55.52 4.44
CA GLY A 656 -12.05 -55.83 4.46
C GLY A 656 -12.94 -54.76 5.11
N SER A 657 -12.35 -53.75 5.75
CA SER A 657 -13.07 -52.60 6.32
C SER A 657 -12.99 -51.35 5.43
N THR A 658 -12.37 -51.43 4.26
CA THR A 658 -12.33 -50.30 3.31
C THR A 658 -13.68 -50.18 2.60
N ASP A 659 -14.29 -49.00 2.62
CA ASP A 659 -15.56 -48.76 1.90
C ASP A 659 -15.32 -48.45 0.42
N TYR A 660 -14.30 -47.63 0.12
CA TYR A 660 -14.03 -47.13 -1.23
C TYR A 660 -12.55 -47.15 -1.59
N VAL A 661 -12.25 -47.50 -2.85
CA VAL A 661 -10.93 -47.26 -3.45
C VAL A 661 -11.08 -46.25 -4.57
N LEU A 662 -10.45 -45.07 -4.41
CA LEU A 662 -10.42 -44.04 -5.45
C LEU A 662 -9.29 -44.36 -6.44
N VAL A 663 -9.68 -44.61 -7.68
CA VAL A 663 -8.81 -45.12 -8.74
C VAL A 663 -8.49 -44.01 -9.74
N GLY A 664 -7.23 -43.56 -9.74
CA GLY A 664 -6.68 -42.68 -10.76
C GLY A 664 -6.01 -43.43 -11.92
N LYS A 665 -5.39 -42.68 -12.83
CA LYS A 665 -4.62 -43.22 -13.97
C LYS A 665 -3.42 -44.05 -13.47
N ASP A 666 -3.11 -45.16 -14.13
CA ASP A 666 -2.05 -46.11 -13.75
C ASP A 666 -2.18 -46.62 -12.30
N PRO A 667 -3.31 -47.28 -11.96
CA PRO A 667 -3.51 -47.80 -10.61
C PRO A 667 -2.52 -48.92 -10.32
N GLY A 668 -1.87 -48.84 -9.15
CA GLY A 668 -0.93 -49.88 -8.70
C GLY A 668 -1.64 -51.10 -8.11
N SER A 669 -0.87 -51.96 -7.45
CA SER A 669 -1.30 -53.23 -6.83
C SER A 669 -2.50 -53.16 -5.86
N LYS A 670 -2.89 -51.96 -5.42
CA LYS A 670 -4.08 -51.73 -4.58
C LYS A 670 -5.40 -51.92 -5.34
N LEU A 671 -5.41 -51.77 -6.67
CA LEU A 671 -6.60 -52.06 -7.47
C LEU A 671 -6.88 -53.56 -7.48
N ASP A 672 -5.84 -54.37 -7.69
CA ASP A 672 -5.94 -55.83 -7.67
C ASP A 672 -6.41 -56.32 -6.29
N GLU A 673 -5.90 -55.68 -5.22
CA GLU A 673 -6.32 -55.98 -3.85
C GLU A 673 -7.77 -55.59 -3.56
N ALA A 674 -8.24 -54.46 -4.11
CA ALA A 674 -9.64 -54.03 -4.02
C ALA A 674 -10.59 -55.00 -4.72
N ILE A 675 -10.21 -55.50 -5.91
CA ILE A 675 -10.98 -56.50 -6.65
C ILE A 675 -11.04 -57.81 -5.85
N ARG A 676 -9.92 -58.27 -5.31
CA ARG A 676 -9.85 -59.51 -4.52
C ARG A 676 -10.71 -59.45 -3.25
N LEU A 677 -10.75 -58.31 -2.59
CA LEU A 677 -11.50 -58.10 -1.35
C LEU A 677 -12.94 -57.60 -1.57
N ASN A 678 -13.38 -57.51 -2.84
CA ASN A 678 -14.71 -57.03 -3.24
C ASN A 678 -15.06 -55.63 -2.67
N VAL A 679 -14.08 -54.74 -2.64
CA VAL A 679 -14.23 -53.35 -2.19
C VAL A 679 -14.65 -52.46 -3.36
N ARG A 680 -15.59 -51.53 -3.11
CA ARG A 680 -16.14 -50.65 -4.15
C ARG A 680 -15.08 -49.70 -4.71
N GLN A 681 -14.89 -49.74 -6.02
CA GLN A 681 -13.98 -48.82 -6.72
C GLN A 681 -14.77 -47.62 -7.23
N ILE A 682 -14.22 -46.42 -7.08
CA ILE A 682 -14.81 -45.18 -7.59
C ILE A 682 -13.79 -44.46 -8.48
N SER A 683 -14.28 -43.84 -9.55
CA SER A 683 -13.48 -42.99 -10.42
C SER A 683 -13.30 -41.59 -9.83
N GLU A 684 -12.41 -40.80 -10.44
CA GLU A 684 -12.24 -39.41 -10.06
C GLU A 684 -13.50 -38.55 -10.31
N ASP A 685 -14.32 -38.90 -11.31
CA ASP A 685 -15.57 -38.19 -11.56
C ASP A 685 -16.67 -38.61 -10.57
N ASP A 686 -16.71 -39.89 -10.16
CA ASP A 686 -17.58 -40.33 -9.06
C ASP A 686 -17.21 -39.61 -7.75
N PHE A 687 -15.91 -39.40 -7.50
CA PHE A 687 -15.44 -38.64 -6.34
C PHE A 687 -15.90 -37.18 -6.38
N LYS A 688 -15.88 -36.52 -7.56
CA LYS A 688 -16.44 -35.17 -7.74
C LYS A 688 -17.95 -35.13 -7.49
N ASN A 689 -18.68 -36.14 -7.98
CA ASN A 689 -20.13 -36.23 -7.77
C ASN A 689 -20.46 -36.42 -6.29
N MET A 690 -19.70 -37.27 -5.59
CA MET A 690 -19.81 -37.43 -4.14
C MET A 690 -19.56 -36.12 -3.39
N ILE A 691 -18.54 -35.32 -3.79
CA ILE A 691 -18.26 -33.99 -3.22
C ILE A 691 -19.45 -33.04 -3.39
N ASN A 692 -20.07 -33.02 -4.58
CA ASN A 692 -21.16 -32.11 -4.93
C ASN A 692 -22.54 -32.56 -4.43
N GLY A 693 -22.65 -33.70 -3.73
CA GLY A 693 -23.91 -34.21 -3.21
C GLY A 693 -24.88 -34.75 -4.26
N GLN A 694 -24.40 -35.02 -5.48
CA GLN A 694 -25.19 -35.63 -6.55
C GLN A 694 -24.97 -37.15 -6.49
N THR A 695 -25.94 -37.89 -5.96
CA THR A 695 -25.95 -39.37 -5.99
C THR A 695 -26.19 -39.92 -7.37
#